data_AF-A0AAV1ID30-F1
#
_entry.id   AF-A0AAV1ID30-F1
#
_cell.length_a   1.000
_cell.length_b   1.000
_cell.length_c   1.000
_cell.angle_alpha   90.00
_cell.angle_beta   90.00
_cell.angle_gamma   90.00
#
_symmetry.space_group_name_H-M   'P 1'
#
loop_
_entity.id
_entity.type
_entity.pdbx_description
1 polymer ?
#
loop_
_entity_poly.entity_id
_entity_poly.type
_entity_poly.pdbx_seq_one_letter_code
_entity_poly.pdbx_strand_id
1 'polypeptide(L)'
;MGQSLQAEVNSVVSSETELPYNYYSLPFCKPNEGVRKSINSVNPGTILMGSRIENSPYNFSMLVEEKTKLVCQPEGYYGPLTERELVDLREKIDQHYRVRLILDNLPITTYDLEENPESIRPGYEIGFAVDGKYYLNNHLMFKILVHKTNGQYSKARQDMAELEAAAVVEGGSRRLLAPRELLKDKGGAQAPSASALSGLLGNSMGAAPGAQMYMVVGFEVMACSIARVAGQKPSDVSCIDTLEGRPPAPQEVTKGTKLVYTYDVYWELTDISWASRWDAYLRMPGGRVHWFSILNSLMVVVVMSSIVAMIMLRTIRRDLARYEGILGEAGAKDDVEESGWKMVSGDVFRPPGNATLLCVQLGSGVQIILSSFITLFFAALGFLSPASRGALLTAMLVMYLLLALAAGFASVWMWGLINRSYDGWSGVAWRCAAYFPGITLGILSMLNMLLAHTGSSGAIPLLAFFSLISLWFIISIPLCFSGGIVATKQEIKAYPTRTNQIPRHIPQPHWASHPAVLYLAAGLLPFGTIFVELYFAMTSIWQGYFYYIFGFCFVVGALTVLITVEVAIVCTYVQLCAEDYLWWWRSFHRGGSMALYMGLYSVGFLVNTLHSLSGLVSVVLYLSYMGLVLWAIYLAMGTVGFFASFLFTYKIFGAVKAD
;
A
#
# COMPACT_ATOMS: atom_id res chain seq x y z
N MET A 1 -18.18 -15.47 -30.67
CA MET A 1 -18.73 -16.69 -30.03
C MET A 1 -17.73 -17.81 -30.18
N GLY A 2 -17.52 -18.62 -29.15
CA GLY A 2 -16.63 -19.79 -29.18
C GLY A 2 -15.14 -19.53 -29.02
N GLN A 3 -14.72 -18.28 -28.77
CA GLN A 3 -13.33 -17.98 -28.40
C GLN A 3 -13.04 -18.55 -27.00
N SER A 4 -11.91 -19.24 -26.86
CA SER A 4 -11.47 -19.79 -25.57
C SER A 4 -10.98 -18.68 -24.65
N LEU A 5 -11.46 -18.68 -23.40
CA LEU A 5 -11.06 -17.81 -22.31
C LEU A 5 -10.62 -18.69 -21.15
N GLN A 6 -9.41 -18.50 -20.65
CA GLN A 6 -8.89 -19.25 -19.50
C GLN A 6 -8.93 -18.35 -18.26
N ALA A 7 -9.47 -18.86 -17.15
CA ALA A 7 -9.31 -18.21 -15.86
C ALA A 7 -7.90 -18.46 -15.30
N GLU A 8 -7.42 -17.53 -14.49
CA GLU A 8 -6.18 -17.66 -13.72
C GLU A 8 -6.51 -17.89 -12.24
N VAL A 9 -5.67 -18.63 -11.55
CA VAL A 9 -5.74 -18.82 -10.10
C VAL A 9 -4.74 -17.89 -9.41
N ASN A 10 -5.09 -17.38 -8.24
CA ASN A 10 -4.17 -16.68 -7.34
C ASN A 10 -4.06 -17.45 -6.01
N SER A 11 -3.21 -16.97 -5.10
CA SER A 11 -3.06 -17.53 -3.76
C SER A 11 -4.39 -17.62 -3.00
N VAL A 12 -4.57 -18.70 -2.24
CA VAL A 12 -5.65 -18.82 -1.26
C VAL A 12 -5.34 -17.99 -0.04
N VAL A 13 -6.34 -17.34 0.52
CA VAL A 13 -6.17 -16.42 1.66
C VAL A 13 -7.30 -16.60 2.67
N SER A 14 -7.05 -16.21 3.92
CA SER A 14 -8.04 -16.19 4.98
C SER A 14 -7.91 -14.88 5.75
N SER A 15 -9.05 -14.27 6.10
CA SER A 15 -9.11 -13.10 6.98
C SER A 15 -8.83 -13.44 8.45
N GLU A 16 -8.82 -14.73 8.80
CA GLU A 16 -8.52 -15.19 10.16
C GLU A 16 -7.03 -15.42 10.38
N THR A 17 -6.26 -15.72 9.34
CA THR A 17 -4.82 -16.00 9.52
C THR A 17 -3.95 -15.00 8.78
N GLU A 18 -4.46 -14.31 7.75
CA GLU A 18 -3.68 -13.37 6.93
C GLU A 18 -2.40 -13.99 6.32
N LEU A 19 -2.40 -15.32 6.19
CA LEU A 19 -1.31 -16.10 5.61
C LEU A 19 -1.73 -16.58 4.22
N PRO A 20 -1.19 -16.03 3.12
CA PRO A 20 -1.47 -16.56 1.79
C PRO A 20 -0.76 -17.90 1.60
N TYR A 21 -1.44 -18.84 0.94
CA TYR A 21 -0.85 -20.10 0.47
C TYR A 21 -1.02 -20.24 -1.04
N ASN A 22 -0.14 -21.01 -1.69
CA ASN A 22 -0.28 -21.28 -3.11
C ASN A 22 -1.56 -22.09 -3.35
N TYR A 23 -2.32 -21.76 -4.39
CA TYR A 23 -3.46 -22.57 -4.82
C TYR A 23 -3.08 -24.06 -4.96
N TYR A 24 -2.01 -24.37 -5.69
CA TYR A 24 -1.60 -25.76 -5.94
C TYR A 24 -0.84 -26.43 -4.79
N SER A 25 -0.70 -25.79 -3.62
CA SER A 25 -0.25 -26.52 -2.41
C SER A 25 -1.37 -27.34 -1.79
N LEU A 26 -2.63 -27.03 -2.12
CA LEU A 26 -3.81 -27.79 -1.72
C LEU A 26 -4.21 -28.82 -2.79
N PRO A 27 -5.05 -29.80 -2.44
CA PRO A 27 -5.46 -30.89 -3.32
C PRO A 27 -6.44 -30.49 -4.45
N PHE A 28 -6.12 -29.43 -5.19
CA PHE A 28 -6.88 -28.92 -6.33
C PHE A 28 -6.36 -29.47 -7.68
N CYS A 29 -7.25 -29.54 -8.66
CA CYS A 29 -6.93 -29.96 -10.02
C CYS A 29 -5.84 -29.10 -10.66
N LYS A 30 -4.79 -29.75 -11.20
CA LYS A 30 -3.78 -29.08 -12.03
C LYS A 30 -4.19 -29.13 -13.51
N PRO A 31 -3.83 -28.11 -14.31
CA PRO A 31 -4.08 -28.12 -15.75
C PRO A 31 -3.22 -29.19 -16.45
N ASN A 32 -3.78 -29.85 -17.47
CA ASN A 32 -3.11 -30.92 -18.22
C ASN A 32 -1.78 -30.47 -18.87
N GLU A 33 -1.69 -29.19 -19.25
CA GLU A 33 -0.52 -28.58 -19.87
C GLU A 33 0.61 -28.24 -18.87
N GLY A 34 0.40 -28.53 -17.59
CA GLY A 34 1.28 -28.16 -16.48
C GLY A 34 1.00 -26.77 -15.93
N VAL A 35 1.43 -26.55 -14.69
CA VAL A 35 1.32 -25.27 -13.99
C VAL A 35 2.35 -24.30 -14.56
N ARG A 36 1.88 -23.15 -15.06
CA ARG A 36 2.68 -22.07 -15.63
C ARG A 36 2.33 -20.77 -14.92
N LYS A 37 3.35 -19.99 -14.59
CA LYS A 37 3.18 -18.64 -14.05
C LYS A 37 2.69 -17.70 -15.15
N SER A 38 1.73 -16.85 -14.83
CA SER A 38 1.27 -15.84 -15.78
C SER A 38 2.37 -14.79 -16.02
N ILE A 39 2.64 -14.49 -17.30
CA ILE A 39 3.70 -13.57 -17.72
C ILE A 39 3.32 -12.12 -17.40
N ASN A 40 2.02 -11.81 -17.39
CA ASN A 40 1.49 -10.44 -17.34
C ASN A 40 1.34 -9.88 -15.91
N SER A 41 1.73 -10.63 -14.88
CA SER A 41 1.39 -10.29 -13.49
C SER A 41 2.57 -10.28 -12.50
N VAL A 42 3.82 -10.34 -13.00
CA VAL A 42 5.01 -10.39 -12.14
C VAL A 42 5.65 -9.01 -12.04
N ASN A 43 5.08 -8.14 -11.20
CA ASN A 43 5.77 -6.94 -10.75
C ASN A 43 6.36 -7.17 -9.34
N PRO A 44 7.39 -6.42 -8.92
CA PRO A 44 7.99 -6.60 -7.60
C PRO A 44 6.97 -6.56 -6.46
N GLY A 45 5.96 -5.71 -6.56
CA GLY A 45 4.91 -5.60 -5.56
C GLY A 45 3.99 -6.83 -5.45
N THR A 46 3.63 -7.51 -6.55
CA THR A 46 2.85 -8.75 -6.50
C THR A 46 3.64 -9.88 -5.84
N ILE A 47 4.96 -9.93 -6.08
CA ILE A 47 5.84 -10.89 -5.41
C ILE A 47 5.87 -10.66 -3.90
N LEU A 48 6.00 -9.40 -3.47
CA LEU A 48 6.06 -9.02 -2.04
C LEU A 48 4.73 -9.21 -1.31
N MET A 49 3.61 -9.10 -2.01
CA MET A 49 2.28 -9.43 -1.47
C MET A 49 2.01 -10.94 -1.40
N GLY A 50 2.97 -11.80 -1.79
CA GLY A 50 2.77 -13.24 -1.81
C GLY A 50 1.80 -13.75 -2.86
N SER A 51 1.38 -12.89 -3.80
CA SER A 51 0.50 -13.27 -4.90
C SER A 51 1.25 -14.17 -5.88
N ARG A 52 0.58 -15.22 -6.32
CA ARG A 52 1.11 -16.24 -7.23
C ARG A 52 0.02 -16.52 -8.26
N ILE A 53 0.05 -15.76 -9.35
CA ILE A 53 -0.92 -15.89 -10.42
C ILE A 53 -0.42 -16.95 -11.40
N GLU A 54 -1.20 -18.01 -11.54
CA GLU A 54 -0.86 -19.21 -12.31
C GLU A 54 -2.06 -19.60 -13.19
N ASN A 55 -1.81 -20.32 -14.29
CA ASN A 55 -2.88 -20.80 -15.17
C ASN A 55 -3.80 -21.78 -14.41
N SER A 56 -5.09 -21.78 -14.73
CA SER A 56 -6.07 -22.69 -14.12
C SER A 56 -6.58 -23.74 -15.12
N PRO A 57 -7.18 -24.86 -14.65
CA PRO A 57 -7.84 -25.82 -15.53
C PRO A 57 -9.23 -25.36 -16.03
N TYR A 58 -9.70 -24.17 -15.62
CA TYR A 58 -11.01 -23.64 -16.01
C TYR A 58 -10.92 -22.87 -17.33
N ASN A 59 -11.49 -23.47 -18.38
CA ASN A 59 -11.51 -22.94 -19.73
C ASN A 59 -12.96 -22.75 -20.19
N PHE A 60 -13.29 -21.52 -20.56
CA PHE A 60 -14.61 -21.09 -20.97
C PHE A 60 -14.66 -20.86 -22.48
N SER A 61 -15.76 -21.28 -23.10
CA SER A 61 -16.06 -20.97 -24.49
C SER A 61 -17.00 -19.77 -24.53
N MET A 62 -16.57 -18.64 -25.12
CA MET A 62 -17.32 -17.38 -25.06
C MET A 62 -18.75 -17.54 -25.60
N LEU A 63 -19.75 -17.16 -24.78
CA LEU A 63 -21.20 -17.26 -25.06
C LEU A 63 -21.71 -18.69 -25.31
N VAL A 64 -20.98 -19.69 -24.83
CA VAL A 64 -21.42 -21.09 -24.83
C VAL A 64 -21.67 -21.49 -23.39
N GLU A 65 -22.92 -21.82 -23.08
CA GLU A 65 -23.25 -22.42 -21.79
C GLU A 65 -22.70 -23.84 -21.74
N GLU A 66 -21.97 -24.14 -20.67
CA GLU A 66 -21.40 -25.46 -20.42
C GLU A 66 -21.94 -25.91 -19.07
N LYS A 67 -22.54 -27.10 -19.01
CA LYS A 67 -23.04 -27.69 -17.77
C LYS A 67 -22.21 -28.91 -17.40
N THR A 68 -21.91 -29.04 -16.11
CA THR A 68 -21.30 -30.20 -15.48
C THR A 68 -19.96 -30.57 -16.15
N LYS A 69 -19.21 -29.56 -16.58
CA LYS A 69 -17.95 -29.79 -17.27
C LYS A 69 -16.94 -30.32 -16.27
N LEU A 70 -16.30 -31.44 -16.63
CA LEU A 70 -15.31 -32.08 -15.79
C LEU A 70 -13.99 -31.29 -15.84
N VAL A 71 -13.46 -30.92 -14.67
CA VAL A 71 -12.16 -30.25 -14.56
C VAL A 71 -11.04 -31.29 -14.59
N CYS A 72 -11.09 -32.25 -13.65
CA CYS A 72 -10.12 -33.34 -13.59
C CYS A 72 -10.73 -34.60 -12.98
N GLN A 73 -10.16 -35.75 -13.36
CA GLN A 73 -10.48 -37.07 -12.83
C GLN A 73 -9.27 -37.65 -12.06
N PRO A 74 -9.51 -38.52 -11.05
CA PRO A 74 -8.44 -39.09 -10.23
C PRO A 74 -7.43 -39.95 -11.00
N GLU A 75 -7.84 -40.50 -12.15
CA GLU A 75 -7.00 -41.40 -12.96
C GLU A 75 -5.91 -40.67 -13.77
N GLY A 76 -5.90 -39.33 -13.78
CA GLY A 76 -4.90 -38.55 -14.51
C GLY A 76 -3.95 -37.70 -13.65
N TYR A 77 -4.43 -37.10 -12.54
CA TYR A 77 -3.65 -36.04 -11.88
C TYR A 77 -3.80 -35.91 -10.35
N TYR A 78 -4.75 -36.60 -9.69
CA TYR A 78 -4.90 -36.58 -8.24
C TYR A 78 -5.22 -37.97 -7.67
N GLY A 79 -4.31 -38.51 -6.86
CA GLY A 79 -4.52 -39.77 -6.16
C GLY A 79 -5.59 -39.67 -5.05
N PRO A 80 -5.90 -40.79 -4.38
CA PRO A 80 -6.74 -40.76 -3.18
C PRO A 80 -6.12 -39.85 -2.12
N LEU A 81 -6.96 -39.07 -1.43
CA LEU A 81 -6.51 -38.06 -0.47
C LEU A 81 -5.64 -38.69 0.62
N THR A 82 -4.41 -38.18 0.75
CA THR A 82 -3.49 -38.63 1.79
C THR A 82 -3.90 -38.10 3.16
N GLU A 83 -3.38 -38.71 4.24
CA GLU A 83 -3.68 -38.27 5.60
C GLU A 83 -3.18 -36.85 5.90
N ARG A 84 -2.02 -36.47 5.33
CA ARG A 84 -1.49 -35.11 5.46
C ARG A 84 -2.36 -34.09 4.73
N GLU A 85 -2.72 -34.36 3.48
CA GLU A 85 -3.61 -33.48 2.70
C GLU A 85 -4.99 -33.34 3.34
N LEU A 86 -5.49 -34.40 3.98
CA LEU A 86 -6.74 -34.35 4.73
C LEU A 86 -6.66 -33.40 5.92
N VAL A 87 -5.58 -33.49 6.72
CA VAL A 87 -5.39 -32.60 7.87
C VAL A 87 -5.25 -31.15 7.40
N ASP A 88 -4.40 -30.90 6.39
CA ASP A 88 -4.19 -29.57 5.82
C ASP A 88 -5.50 -28.99 5.28
N LEU A 89 -6.28 -29.79 4.54
CA LEU A 89 -7.55 -29.34 3.97
C LEU A 89 -8.59 -29.02 5.05
N ARG A 90 -8.69 -29.83 6.10
CA ARG A 90 -9.58 -29.57 7.25
C ARG A 90 -9.20 -28.29 7.97
N GLU A 91 -7.90 -28.11 8.24
CA GLU A 91 -7.39 -26.89 8.87
C GLU A 91 -7.73 -25.65 8.03
N LYS A 92 -7.59 -25.71 6.70
CA LYS A 92 -7.94 -24.58 5.82
C LYS A 92 -9.45 -24.34 5.71
N ILE A 93 -10.28 -25.36 5.86
CA ILE A 93 -11.74 -25.20 5.96
C ILE A 93 -12.10 -24.51 7.27
N ASP A 94 -11.54 -24.96 8.40
CA ASP A 94 -11.78 -24.35 9.72
C ASP A 94 -11.32 -22.89 9.79
N GLN A 95 -10.22 -22.56 9.11
CA GLN A 95 -9.68 -21.21 9.04
C GLN A 95 -10.35 -20.34 7.94
N HIS A 96 -11.49 -20.74 7.39
CA HIS A 96 -12.25 -20.00 6.36
C HIS A 96 -11.42 -19.52 5.16
N TYR A 97 -10.53 -20.38 4.64
CA TYR A 97 -9.74 -20.01 3.46
C TYR A 97 -10.61 -19.88 2.21
N ARG A 98 -10.29 -18.85 1.42
CA ARG A 98 -10.97 -18.50 0.18
C ARG A 98 -10.04 -18.62 -1.01
N VAL A 99 -10.55 -19.22 -2.08
CA VAL A 99 -9.90 -19.33 -3.39
C VAL A 99 -10.16 -18.06 -4.20
N ARG A 100 -9.09 -17.43 -4.69
CA ARG A 100 -9.16 -16.28 -5.58
C ARG A 100 -8.88 -16.69 -7.02
N LEU A 101 -9.83 -16.44 -7.91
CA LEU A 101 -9.70 -16.60 -9.36
C LEU A 101 -9.76 -15.24 -10.04
N ILE A 102 -9.17 -15.15 -11.23
CA ILE A 102 -9.11 -13.92 -12.04
C ILE A 102 -9.51 -14.26 -13.47
N LEU A 103 -10.35 -13.42 -14.09
CA LEU A 103 -10.72 -13.52 -15.51
C LEU A 103 -10.72 -12.12 -16.13
N ASP A 104 -9.96 -11.90 -17.20
CA ASP A 104 -9.78 -10.58 -17.85
C ASP A 104 -9.47 -9.42 -16.87
N ASN A 105 -8.58 -9.71 -15.92
CA ASN A 105 -8.19 -8.85 -14.78
C ASN A 105 -9.30 -8.58 -13.76
N LEU A 106 -10.49 -9.18 -13.86
CA LEU A 106 -11.54 -9.08 -12.84
C LEU A 106 -11.39 -10.21 -11.82
N PRO A 107 -11.44 -9.89 -10.51
CA PRO A 107 -11.47 -10.90 -9.47
C PRO A 107 -12.82 -11.61 -9.48
N ILE A 108 -12.79 -12.91 -9.18
CA ILE A 108 -14.02 -13.65 -8.94
C ILE A 108 -14.68 -13.18 -7.65
N THR A 109 -15.99 -13.14 -7.65
CA THR A 109 -16.74 -12.70 -6.49
C THR A 109 -17.92 -13.59 -6.14
N THR A 110 -18.22 -13.65 -4.84
CA THR A 110 -19.41 -14.29 -4.28
C THR A 110 -20.25 -13.25 -3.55
N TYR A 111 -21.57 -13.43 -3.58
CA TYR A 111 -22.48 -12.67 -2.71
C TYR A 111 -22.28 -13.12 -1.26
N ASP A 112 -22.21 -12.14 -0.36
CA ASP A 112 -22.12 -12.36 1.07
C ASP A 112 -23.52 -12.58 1.65
N LEU A 113 -23.97 -13.84 1.62
CA LEU A 113 -25.33 -14.19 2.06
C LEU A 113 -25.50 -14.11 3.59
N GLU A 114 -24.41 -14.05 4.36
CA GLU A 114 -24.44 -14.10 5.82
C GLU A 114 -24.58 -12.71 6.46
N GLU A 115 -23.86 -11.70 5.95
CA GLU A 115 -23.79 -10.39 6.62
C GLU A 115 -24.62 -9.32 5.90
N ASN A 116 -24.59 -9.29 4.56
CA ASN A 116 -25.39 -8.37 3.76
C ASN A 116 -25.52 -8.88 2.31
N PRO A 117 -26.71 -9.25 1.80
CA PRO A 117 -26.88 -9.81 0.47
C PRO A 117 -26.49 -8.85 -0.69
N GLU A 118 -26.26 -7.57 -0.41
CA GLU A 118 -25.71 -6.60 -1.37
C GLU A 118 -24.17 -6.47 -1.32
N SER A 119 -23.51 -7.09 -0.33
CA SER A 119 -22.06 -7.11 -0.16
C SER A 119 -21.43 -8.19 -1.05
N ILE A 120 -20.41 -7.81 -1.80
CA ILE A 120 -19.68 -8.70 -2.69
C ILE A 120 -18.29 -8.95 -2.10
N ARG A 121 -17.91 -10.22 -1.88
CA ARG A 121 -16.58 -10.59 -1.38
C ARG A 121 -15.73 -11.25 -2.48
N PRO A 122 -14.41 -10.97 -2.54
CA PRO A 122 -13.50 -11.66 -3.46
C PRO A 122 -13.32 -13.14 -3.09
N GLY A 123 -13.32 -13.99 -4.12
CA GLY A 123 -13.09 -15.43 -3.96
C GLY A 123 -14.27 -16.18 -3.35
N TYR A 124 -14.15 -17.51 -3.28
CA TYR A 124 -15.14 -18.41 -2.69
C TYR A 124 -14.48 -19.32 -1.65
N GLU A 125 -15.24 -19.83 -0.68
CA GLU A 125 -14.70 -20.69 0.38
C GLU A 125 -14.34 -22.08 -0.13
N ILE A 126 -13.25 -22.64 0.39
CA ILE A 126 -12.80 -23.99 0.02
C ILE A 126 -13.85 -25.05 0.37
N GLY A 127 -14.54 -24.89 1.49
CA GLY A 127 -15.50 -25.86 2.00
C GLY A 127 -16.13 -25.37 3.30
N PHE A 128 -16.87 -26.25 3.96
CA PHE A 128 -17.57 -25.95 5.21
C PHE A 128 -17.60 -27.18 6.13
N ALA A 129 -17.80 -26.97 7.42
CA ALA A 129 -17.90 -28.03 8.42
C ALA A 129 -19.29 -28.03 9.08
N VAL A 130 -19.93 -29.20 9.16
CA VAL A 130 -21.25 -29.40 9.80
C VAL A 130 -21.20 -30.71 10.59
N ASP A 131 -21.65 -30.68 11.85
CA ASP A 131 -21.71 -31.84 12.76
C ASP A 131 -20.38 -32.62 12.88
N GLY A 132 -19.25 -31.91 12.85
CA GLY A 132 -17.90 -32.50 12.92
C GLY A 132 -17.43 -33.19 11.62
N LYS A 133 -18.21 -33.09 10.54
CA LYS A 133 -17.86 -33.55 9.20
C LYS A 133 -17.45 -32.38 8.33
N TYR A 134 -16.51 -32.63 7.42
CA TYR A 134 -15.93 -31.62 6.55
C TYR A 134 -16.35 -31.89 5.12
N TYR A 135 -16.82 -30.84 4.45
CA TYR A 135 -17.32 -30.89 3.09
C TYR A 135 -16.53 -29.92 2.20
N LEU A 136 -16.20 -30.35 1.00
CA LEU A 136 -15.42 -29.57 0.04
C LEU A 136 -16.33 -28.99 -1.04
N ASN A 137 -16.13 -27.71 -1.38
CA ASN A 137 -16.77 -27.08 -2.53
C ASN A 137 -16.05 -27.47 -3.82
N ASN A 138 -16.49 -28.56 -4.42
CA ASN A 138 -15.90 -29.16 -5.62
C ASN A 138 -16.69 -28.86 -6.92
N HIS A 139 -17.87 -28.26 -6.81
CA HIS A 139 -18.66 -27.81 -7.96
C HIS A 139 -18.78 -26.28 -7.97
N LEU A 140 -18.36 -25.66 -9.08
CA LEU A 140 -18.35 -24.21 -9.24
C LEU A 140 -19.31 -23.79 -10.35
N MET A 141 -20.28 -22.94 -10.04
CA MET A 141 -21.15 -22.32 -11.02
C MET A 141 -20.62 -20.91 -11.34
N PHE A 142 -19.99 -20.76 -12.50
CA PHE A 142 -19.49 -19.47 -12.98
C PHE A 142 -20.60 -18.72 -13.71
N LYS A 143 -20.76 -17.44 -13.36
CA LYS A 143 -21.64 -16.51 -14.04
C LYS A 143 -20.79 -15.36 -14.59
N ILE A 144 -20.67 -15.31 -15.91
CA ILE A 144 -19.82 -14.34 -16.61
C ILE A 144 -20.72 -13.28 -17.25
N LEU A 145 -20.56 -12.03 -16.79
CA LEU A 145 -21.31 -10.90 -17.32
C LEU A 145 -20.57 -10.33 -18.53
N VAL A 146 -21.29 -10.13 -19.64
CA VAL A 146 -20.72 -9.66 -20.90
C VAL A 146 -21.48 -8.47 -21.46
N HIS A 147 -20.74 -7.50 -21.95
CA HIS A 147 -21.26 -6.32 -22.62
C HIS A 147 -21.04 -6.39 -24.12
N LYS A 148 -22.08 -6.07 -24.90
CA LYS A 148 -22.00 -5.99 -26.36
C LYS A 148 -21.24 -4.75 -26.77
N THR A 149 -20.24 -4.88 -27.62
CA THR A 149 -19.49 -3.74 -28.15
C THR A 149 -19.30 -3.84 -29.67
N ASN A 150 -19.25 -2.69 -30.33
CA ASN A 150 -19.01 -2.59 -31.77
C ASN A 150 -17.50 -2.49 -32.11
N GLY A 151 -16.62 -2.95 -31.21
CA GLY A 151 -15.17 -2.96 -31.40
C GLY A 151 -14.44 -1.64 -31.15
N GLN A 152 -15.13 -0.62 -30.62
CA GLN A 152 -14.53 0.68 -30.30
C GLN A 152 -13.36 0.57 -29.30
N TYR A 153 -13.44 -0.37 -28.35
CA TYR A 153 -12.41 -0.58 -27.33
C TYR A 153 -11.37 -1.66 -27.68
N SER A 154 -11.68 -2.58 -28.61
CA SER A 154 -10.72 -3.64 -28.97
C SER A 154 -9.55 -3.10 -29.79
N LYS A 155 -9.78 -2.08 -30.63
CA LYS A 155 -8.70 -1.37 -31.36
C LYS A 155 -7.73 -0.70 -30.39
N ALA A 156 -8.22 0.06 -29.42
CA ALA A 156 -7.37 0.72 -28.43
C ALA A 156 -6.55 -0.28 -27.58
N ARG A 157 -7.11 -1.46 -27.29
CA ARG A 157 -6.40 -2.55 -26.59
C ARG A 157 -5.37 -3.25 -27.47
N GLN A 158 -5.64 -3.43 -28.76
CA GLN A 158 -4.68 -3.97 -29.73
C GLN A 158 -3.50 -3.01 -29.90
N ASP A 159 -3.77 -1.72 -30.06
CA ASP A 159 -2.74 -0.69 -30.17
C ASP A 159 -1.87 -0.64 -28.89
N MET A 160 -2.50 -0.73 -27.71
CA MET A 160 -1.77 -0.74 -26.42
C MET A 160 -0.99 -2.05 -26.22
N ALA A 161 -1.54 -3.21 -26.59
CA ALA A 161 -0.86 -4.51 -26.50
C ALA A 161 0.32 -4.62 -27.48
N GLU A 162 0.23 -4.01 -28.67
CA GLU A 162 1.35 -3.90 -29.60
C GLU A 162 2.46 -3.00 -29.03
N LEU A 163 2.10 -1.89 -28.37
CA LEU A 163 3.02 -1.02 -27.64
C LEU A 163 3.71 -1.74 -26.47
N GLU A 164 2.97 -2.53 -25.68
CA GLU A 164 3.51 -3.34 -24.59
C GLU A 164 4.42 -4.46 -25.11
N ALA A 165 4.02 -5.15 -26.18
CA ALA A 165 4.84 -6.18 -26.80
C ALA A 165 6.14 -5.61 -27.41
N ALA A 166 6.08 -4.41 -28.01
CA ALA A 166 7.26 -3.70 -28.50
C ALA A 166 8.22 -3.33 -27.37
N ALA A 167 7.71 -2.87 -26.22
CA ALA A 167 8.52 -2.53 -25.04
C ALA A 167 9.22 -3.75 -24.41
N VAL A 168 8.61 -4.93 -24.45
CA VAL A 168 9.21 -6.19 -23.95
C VAL A 168 10.36 -6.67 -24.84
N VAL A 169 10.26 -6.49 -26.17
CA VAL A 169 11.28 -6.92 -27.13
C VAL A 169 12.55 -6.06 -27.06
N GLU A 170 12.43 -4.75 -26.81
CA GLU A 170 13.60 -3.87 -26.66
C GLU A 170 14.39 -4.13 -25.36
N GLY A 171 13.74 -4.58 -24.28
CA GLY A 171 14.40 -4.89 -23.01
C GLY A 171 15.27 -6.16 -23.01
N GLY A 172 15.07 -7.06 -23.99
CA GLY A 172 15.76 -8.36 -24.08
C GLY A 172 17.05 -8.37 -24.92
N SER A 173 17.35 -7.32 -25.69
CA SER A 173 18.38 -7.36 -26.75
C SER A 173 19.73 -6.71 -26.40
N ARG A 174 20.06 -6.53 -25.11
CA ARG A 174 21.40 -6.09 -24.68
C ARG A 174 22.04 -7.07 -23.71
N ARG A 175 22.49 -8.21 -24.24
CA ARG A 175 23.63 -8.98 -23.70
C ARG A 175 24.00 -10.10 -24.68
N LEU A 176 25.07 -9.88 -25.46
CA LEU A 176 26.18 -10.80 -25.75
C LEU A 176 27.00 -10.23 -26.93
N LEU A 177 27.99 -9.42 -26.59
CA LEU A 177 29.16 -9.19 -27.45
C LEU A 177 30.29 -10.04 -26.87
N ALA A 178 30.73 -11.05 -27.64
CA ALA A 178 32.05 -11.69 -27.50
C ALA A 178 32.48 -12.29 -28.86
N PRO A 179 33.79 -12.39 -29.13
CA PRO A 179 34.35 -12.13 -30.46
C PRO A 179 34.30 -13.29 -31.45
N ARG A 180 34.20 -12.87 -32.71
CA ARG A 180 34.38 -13.60 -33.97
C ARG A 180 35.71 -14.38 -34.01
N GLU A 181 35.64 -15.69 -34.23
CA GLU A 181 36.49 -16.53 -35.10
C GLU A 181 36.09 -18.01 -34.87
N LEU A 182 36.22 -18.85 -35.92
CA LEU A 182 35.86 -20.28 -36.00
C LEU A 182 34.36 -20.63 -36.09
N LEU A 183 33.85 -20.68 -37.33
CA LEU A 183 33.47 -21.94 -38.01
C LEU A 183 32.98 -21.63 -39.42
N LYS A 184 33.79 -22.00 -40.40
CA LYS A 184 33.43 -22.15 -41.82
C LYS A 184 32.51 -23.36 -41.97
N ASP A 185 31.60 -23.24 -42.94
CA ASP A 185 30.88 -24.31 -43.65
C ASP A 185 29.93 -25.23 -42.86
N LYS A 186 28.62 -24.99 -43.02
CA LYS A 186 27.69 -25.83 -43.79
C LYS A 186 26.22 -25.45 -43.55
N GLY A 187 25.45 -25.35 -44.63
CA GLY A 187 23.99 -25.50 -44.61
C GLY A 187 23.19 -24.21 -44.52
N GLY A 188 22.63 -23.78 -45.65
CA GLY A 188 21.68 -22.67 -45.70
C GLY A 188 20.35 -23.03 -45.06
N ALA A 189 20.02 -22.34 -43.96
CA ALA A 189 18.65 -22.07 -43.54
C ALA A 189 18.58 -20.58 -43.22
N GLN A 190 17.87 -19.83 -44.07
CA GLN A 190 17.65 -18.39 -43.90
C GLN A 190 16.82 -18.16 -42.63
N ALA A 191 17.29 -17.25 -41.76
CA ALA A 191 16.49 -16.73 -40.65
C ALA A 191 15.23 -16.04 -41.19
N PRO A 192 14.04 -16.24 -40.58
CA PRO A 192 12.81 -15.63 -41.06
C PRO A 192 12.89 -14.10 -40.91
N SER A 193 12.47 -13.39 -41.96
CA SER A 193 12.29 -11.94 -41.93
C SER A 193 11.21 -11.53 -40.92
N ALA A 194 11.25 -10.28 -40.45
CA ALA A 194 10.24 -9.72 -39.54
C ALA A 194 8.79 -9.88 -40.04
N SER A 195 8.58 -10.00 -41.36
CA SER A 195 7.29 -10.30 -41.99
C SER A 195 6.81 -11.74 -41.78
N ALA A 196 7.71 -12.70 -41.59
CA ALA A 196 7.37 -14.10 -41.32
C ALA A 196 7.04 -14.36 -39.83
N LEU A 197 7.58 -13.55 -38.92
CA LEU A 197 7.18 -13.57 -37.50
C LEU A 197 5.80 -12.92 -37.29
N SER A 198 5.46 -11.91 -38.10
CA SER A 198 4.10 -11.35 -38.17
C SER A 198 3.06 -12.40 -38.60
N GLY A 199 3.43 -13.35 -39.47
CA GLY A 199 2.57 -14.49 -39.85
C GLY A 199 2.35 -15.52 -38.73
N LEU A 200 3.29 -15.65 -37.79
CA LEU A 200 3.20 -16.59 -36.65
C LEU A 200 2.41 -16.01 -35.46
N LEU A 201 2.34 -14.67 -35.34
CA LEU A 201 1.48 -13.96 -34.39
C LEU A 201 0.14 -13.52 -35.01
N GLY A 202 -0.03 -13.67 -36.33
CA GLY A 202 -1.19 -13.21 -37.10
C GLY A 202 -2.37 -14.18 -37.19
N ASN A 203 -2.32 -15.35 -36.52
CA ASN A 203 -3.45 -16.29 -36.53
C ASN A 203 -4.46 -16.05 -35.38
N SER A 204 -4.57 -14.81 -34.89
CA SER A 204 -5.80 -14.39 -34.24
C SER A 204 -6.76 -13.92 -35.32
N MET A 205 -7.88 -14.62 -35.46
CA MET A 205 -8.95 -14.28 -36.39
C MET A 205 -9.30 -12.79 -36.27
N GLY A 206 -8.86 -11.99 -37.23
CA GLY A 206 -9.39 -10.65 -37.45
C GLY A 206 -10.89 -10.79 -37.67
N ALA A 207 -11.67 -10.29 -36.72
CA ALA A 207 -13.12 -10.41 -36.76
C ALA A 207 -13.64 -9.81 -38.08
N ALA A 208 -14.47 -10.57 -38.80
CA ALA A 208 -15.09 -10.13 -40.04
C ALA A 208 -15.76 -8.76 -39.86
N PRO A 209 -15.73 -7.86 -40.86
CA PRO A 209 -16.38 -6.56 -40.75
C PRO A 209 -17.88 -6.77 -40.49
N GLY A 210 -18.34 -6.39 -39.29
CA GLY A 210 -19.71 -6.62 -38.80
C GLY A 210 -19.86 -7.69 -37.70
N ALA A 211 -18.78 -8.36 -37.28
CA ALA A 211 -18.83 -9.31 -36.18
C ALA A 211 -19.05 -8.59 -34.83
N GLN A 212 -20.14 -8.94 -34.15
CA GLN A 212 -20.48 -8.40 -32.84
C GLN A 212 -19.45 -8.86 -31.80
N MET A 213 -18.77 -7.91 -31.16
CA MET A 213 -17.76 -8.18 -30.16
C MET A 213 -18.38 -8.13 -28.76
N TYR A 214 -17.80 -8.88 -27.83
CA TYR A 214 -18.24 -8.92 -26.44
C TYR A 214 -17.04 -8.70 -25.53
N MET A 215 -17.27 -7.97 -24.43
CA MET A 215 -16.27 -7.76 -23.39
C MET A 215 -16.77 -8.29 -22.05
N VAL A 216 -15.87 -8.89 -21.27
CA VAL A 216 -16.19 -9.33 -19.92
C VAL A 216 -16.26 -8.11 -19.00
N VAL A 217 -17.38 -8.00 -18.28
CA VAL A 217 -17.67 -6.89 -17.35
C VAL A 217 -17.97 -7.36 -15.93
N GLY A 218 -18.09 -8.66 -15.70
CA GLY A 218 -18.25 -9.24 -14.37
C GLY A 218 -17.92 -10.72 -14.36
N PHE A 219 -17.46 -11.19 -13.20
CA PHE A 219 -17.06 -12.56 -12.95
C PHE A 219 -17.51 -13.02 -11.56
N GLU A 220 -18.61 -13.77 -11.53
CA GLU A 220 -19.28 -14.22 -10.32
C GLU A 220 -19.21 -15.74 -10.20
N VAL A 221 -19.28 -16.24 -8.95
CA VAL A 221 -19.30 -17.68 -8.68
C VAL A 221 -20.25 -18.02 -7.55
N MET A 222 -20.90 -19.17 -7.68
CA MET A 222 -21.53 -19.89 -6.59
C MET A 222 -20.81 -21.23 -6.43
N ALA A 223 -20.32 -21.51 -5.23
CA ALA A 223 -19.60 -22.74 -4.94
C ALA A 223 -20.49 -23.65 -4.09
N CYS A 224 -20.54 -24.94 -4.44
CA CYS A 224 -21.29 -25.93 -3.67
C CYS A 224 -20.56 -27.27 -3.61
N SER A 225 -20.94 -28.07 -2.62
CA SER A 225 -20.38 -29.40 -2.40
C SER A 225 -21.30 -30.47 -2.98
N ILE A 226 -20.79 -31.27 -3.93
CA ILE A 226 -21.54 -32.32 -4.61
C ILE A 226 -20.75 -33.63 -4.59
N ALA A 227 -21.27 -34.67 -3.93
CA ALA A 227 -20.67 -36.00 -3.95
C ALA A 227 -20.75 -36.60 -5.35
N ARG A 228 -19.60 -36.99 -5.91
CA ARG A 228 -19.51 -37.58 -7.26
C ARG A 228 -18.65 -38.84 -7.25
N VAL A 229 -19.05 -39.82 -8.04
CA VAL A 229 -18.30 -41.07 -8.19
C VAL A 229 -17.22 -40.90 -9.27
N ALA A 230 -15.97 -41.16 -8.90
CA ALA A 230 -14.84 -41.14 -9.84
C ALA A 230 -15.05 -42.12 -11.01
N GLY A 231 -14.76 -41.67 -12.24
CA GLY A 231 -14.85 -42.49 -13.44
C GLY A 231 -16.25 -42.57 -14.08
N GLN A 232 -17.29 -42.09 -13.41
CA GLN A 232 -18.62 -41.96 -14.02
C GLN A 232 -18.78 -40.59 -14.69
N LYS A 233 -19.58 -40.54 -15.77
CA LYS A 233 -20.00 -39.26 -16.34
C LYS A 233 -20.84 -38.54 -15.28
N PRO A 234 -20.46 -37.32 -14.90
CA PRO A 234 -21.21 -36.61 -13.87
C PRO A 234 -22.61 -36.24 -14.36
N SER A 235 -23.60 -36.34 -13.48
CA SER A 235 -24.98 -35.91 -13.75
C SER A 235 -25.12 -34.39 -13.64
N ASP A 236 -26.02 -33.83 -14.44
CA ASP A 236 -26.40 -32.42 -14.34
C ASP A 236 -27.19 -32.17 -13.04
N VAL A 237 -26.61 -31.36 -12.15
CA VAL A 237 -27.15 -31.03 -10.83
C VAL A 237 -26.89 -29.56 -10.57
N SER A 238 -27.91 -28.82 -10.15
CA SER A 238 -27.79 -27.42 -9.75
C SER A 238 -27.34 -27.30 -8.29
N CYS A 239 -26.54 -26.29 -7.97
CA CYS A 239 -26.21 -25.98 -6.57
C CYS A 239 -27.45 -25.69 -5.70
N ILE A 240 -28.56 -25.24 -6.31
CA ILE A 240 -29.81 -24.96 -5.60
C ILE A 240 -30.41 -26.26 -5.03
N ASP A 241 -30.30 -27.38 -5.75
CA ASP A 241 -30.88 -28.66 -5.32
C ASP A 241 -30.19 -29.17 -4.03
N THR A 242 -28.86 -28.98 -3.93
CA THR A 242 -28.09 -29.31 -2.73
C THR A 242 -28.44 -28.44 -1.53
N LEU A 243 -28.75 -27.15 -1.72
CA LEU A 243 -29.14 -26.24 -0.65
C LEU A 243 -30.52 -26.59 -0.07
N GLU A 244 -31.42 -27.14 -0.89
CA GLU A 244 -32.74 -27.61 -0.47
C GLU A 244 -32.71 -29.03 0.16
N GLY A 245 -31.52 -29.60 0.39
CA GLY A 245 -31.36 -30.93 0.98
C GLY A 245 -31.77 -32.08 0.05
N ARG A 246 -31.91 -31.82 -1.26
CA ARG A 246 -32.20 -32.85 -2.25
C ARG A 246 -30.89 -33.55 -2.67
N PRO A 247 -30.93 -34.84 -3.03
CA PRO A 247 -29.76 -35.51 -3.58
C PRO A 247 -29.27 -34.77 -4.83
N PRO A 248 -27.95 -34.76 -5.09
CA PRO A 248 -26.87 -35.51 -4.44
C PRO A 248 -26.42 -34.93 -3.08
N ALA A 249 -25.94 -35.82 -2.20
CA ALA A 249 -25.37 -35.43 -0.91
C ALA A 249 -24.07 -34.60 -1.09
N PRO A 250 -23.68 -33.78 -0.10
CA PRO A 250 -22.41 -33.05 -0.15
C PRO A 250 -21.19 -33.99 -0.10
N GLN A 251 -20.10 -33.57 -0.73
CA GLN A 251 -18.85 -34.34 -0.81
C GLN A 251 -18.08 -34.27 0.50
N GLU A 252 -18.25 -35.28 1.35
CA GLU A 252 -17.47 -35.43 2.59
C GLU A 252 -16.00 -35.73 2.28
N VAL A 253 -15.09 -35.12 3.04
CA VAL A 253 -13.64 -35.28 2.91
C VAL A 253 -13.13 -36.29 3.94
N THR A 254 -12.80 -37.50 3.49
CA THR A 254 -12.24 -38.58 4.32
C THR A 254 -10.95 -39.15 3.73
N LYS A 255 -10.21 -39.93 4.53
CA LYS A 255 -8.97 -40.55 4.08
C LYS A 255 -9.27 -41.50 2.92
N GLY A 256 -8.53 -41.35 1.82
CA GLY A 256 -8.70 -42.18 0.64
C GLY A 256 -9.80 -41.76 -0.32
N THR A 257 -10.55 -40.68 -0.03
CA THR A 257 -11.56 -40.15 -0.96
C THR A 257 -10.91 -39.65 -2.25
N LYS A 258 -11.55 -39.93 -3.38
CA LYS A 258 -11.17 -39.41 -4.70
C LYS A 258 -12.01 -38.18 -5.01
N LEU A 259 -11.38 -37.01 -5.10
CA LEU A 259 -12.08 -35.76 -5.38
C LEU A 259 -12.33 -35.61 -6.88
N VAL A 260 -13.56 -35.21 -7.23
CA VAL A 260 -13.97 -34.91 -8.60
C VAL A 260 -14.43 -33.46 -8.64
N TYR A 261 -13.77 -32.63 -9.45
CA TYR A 261 -14.13 -31.23 -9.61
C TYR A 261 -14.84 -30.99 -10.93
N THR A 262 -15.88 -30.18 -10.87
CA THR A 262 -16.73 -29.85 -12.02
C THR A 262 -17.21 -28.41 -11.97
N TYR A 263 -17.65 -27.89 -13.11
CA TYR A 263 -18.16 -26.54 -13.16
C TYR A 263 -19.23 -26.35 -14.22
N ASP A 264 -20.04 -25.32 -13.99
CA ASP A 264 -21.02 -24.79 -14.92
C ASP A 264 -20.62 -23.38 -15.35
N VAL A 265 -21.01 -22.99 -16.56
CA VAL A 265 -20.74 -21.67 -17.13
C VAL A 265 -22.04 -21.10 -17.66
N TYR A 266 -22.44 -19.98 -17.07
CA TYR A 266 -23.58 -19.18 -17.49
C TYR A 266 -23.10 -17.82 -17.99
N TRP A 267 -23.74 -17.33 -19.06
CA TRP A 267 -23.43 -16.03 -19.67
C TRP A 267 -24.63 -15.11 -19.53
N GLU A 268 -24.42 -13.91 -18.99
CA GLU A 268 -25.46 -12.90 -18.91
C GLU A 268 -25.06 -11.64 -19.68
N LEU A 269 -25.96 -11.19 -20.56
CA LEU A 269 -25.77 -9.95 -21.30
C LEU A 269 -26.21 -8.76 -20.43
N THR A 270 -25.30 -7.81 -20.23
CA THR A 270 -25.57 -6.62 -19.41
C THR A 270 -25.27 -5.33 -20.15
N ASP A 271 -25.95 -4.26 -19.76
CA ASP A 271 -25.74 -2.91 -20.29
C ASP A 271 -24.61 -2.16 -19.58
N ILE A 272 -23.86 -2.84 -18.70
CA ILE A 272 -22.72 -2.26 -17.98
C ILE A 272 -21.61 -1.98 -18.98
N SER A 273 -21.24 -0.71 -19.12
CA SER A 273 -20.12 -0.33 -19.97
C SER A 273 -18.80 -0.90 -19.44
N TRP A 274 -17.83 -1.14 -20.33
CA TRP A 274 -16.52 -1.61 -19.91
C TRP A 274 -15.81 -0.65 -18.94
N ALA A 275 -16.02 0.66 -19.08
CA ALA A 275 -15.44 1.66 -18.18
C ALA A 275 -16.00 1.57 -16.74
N SER A 276 -17.29 1.23 -16.59
CA SER A 276 -17.98 1.10 -15.31
C SER A 276 -17.92 -0.32 -14.72
N ARG A 277 -17.22 -1.26 -15.35
CA ARG A 277 -17.21 -2.68 -14.93
C ARG A 277 -16.68 -2.90 -13.52
N TRP A 278 -15.83 -1.99 -13.06
CA TRP A 278 -15.27 -2.04 -11.71
C TRP A 278 -16.24 -1.53 -10.64
N ASP A 279 -17.27 -0.76 -11.00
CA ASP A 279 -18.14 -0.10 -10.02
C ASP A 279 -18.84 -1.09 -9.09
N ALA A 280 -19.21 -2.27 -9.58
CA ALA A 280 -19.81 -3.33 -8.76
C ALA A 280 -18.85 -3.83 -7.66
N TYR A 281 -17.56 -3.95 -7.97
CA TYR A 281 -16.52 -4.41 -7.04
C TYR A 281 -16.07 -3.34 -6.05
N LEU A 282 -16.30 -2.07 -6.38
CA LEU A 282 -15.80 -0.92 -5.64
C LEU A 282 -16.85 -0.28 -4.71
N ARG A 283 -18.07 -0.81 -4.70
CA ARG A 283 -19.12 -0.39 -3.77
C ARG A 283 -18.80 -0.86 -2.35
N MET A 284 -18.19 0.02 -1.56
CA MET A 284 -18.14 -0.16 -0.10
C MET A 284 -19.41 0.42 0.54
N PRO A 285 -20.03 -0.28 1.51
CA PRO A 285 -21.08 0.30 2.32
C PRO A 285 -20.52 1.51 3.09
N GLY A 286 -21.24 2.64 3.06
CA GLY A 286 -20.87 3.83 3.85
C GLY A 286 -20.34 5.04 3.08
N GLY A 287 -20.55 5.18 1.77
CA GLY A 287 -20.14 6.36 0.98
C GLY A 287 -20.50 7.74 1.59
N ARG A 288 -21.62 7.83 2.33
CA ARG A 288 -22.04 9.05 3.05
C ARG A 288 -21.11 9.41 4.24
N VAL A 289 -20.47 8.42 4.84
CA VAL A 289 -19.58 8.59 6.01
C VAL A 289 -18.28 9.32 5.60
N HIS A 290 -17.76 9.05 4.40
CA HIS A 290 -16.56 9.73 3.88
C HIS A 290 -16.78 11.23 3.70
N TRP A 291 -17.91 11.63 3.12
CA TRP A 291 -18.26 13.05 2.97
C TRP A 291 -18.42 13.76 4.32
N PHE A 292 -19.00 13.08 5.31
CA PHE A 292 -19.09 13.61 6.66
C PHE A 292 -17.71 13.82 7.30
N SER A 293 -16.78 12.88 7.10
CA SER A 293 -15.40 12.99 7.58
C SER A 293 -14.66 14.19 6.98
N ILE A 294 -14.83 14.45 5.67
CA ILE A 294 -14.22 15.61 5.01
C ILE A 294 -14.78 16.92 5.58
N LEU A 295 -16.11 17.04 5.73
CA LEU A 295 -16.73 18.25 6.28
C LEU A 295 -16.26 18.54 7.70
N ASN A 296 -16.20 17.50 8.56
CA ASN A 296 -15.70 17.64 9.92
C ASN A 296 -14.22 18.07 9.93
N SER A 297 -13.40 17.48 9.07
CA SER A 297 -11.98 17.82 8.92
C SER A 297 -11.77 19.26 8.47
N LEU A 298 -12.56 19.71 7.48
CA LEU A 298 -12.51 21.09 6.99
C LEU A 298 -12.88 22.10 8.09
N MET A 299 -13.89 21.78 8.91
CA MET A 299 -14.27 22.61 10.05
C MET A 299 -13.13 22.75 11.07
N VAL A 300 -12.45 21.64 11.40
CA VAL A 300 -11.29 21.66 12.32
C VAL A 300 -10.16 22.53 11.77
N VAL A 301 -9.83 22.40 10.48
CA VAL A 301 -8.81 23.25 9.82
C VAL A 301 -9.17 24.72 9.93
N VAL A 302 -10.39 25.12 9.56
CA VAL A 302 -10.81 26.52 9.58
C VAL A 302 -10.70 27.11 11.01
N VAL A 303 -11.14 26.36 12.02
CA VAL A 303 -11.03 26.78 13.41
C VAL A 303 -9.55 26.93 13.81
N MET A 304 -8.69 25.98 13.48
CA MET A 304 -7.27 26.03 13.82
C MET A 304 -6.53 27.16 13.08
N SER A 305 -6.79 27.36 11.78
CA SER A 305 -6.28 28.48 11.00
C SER A 305 -6.68 29.82 11.63
N SER A 306 -7.92 29.94 12.13
CA SER A 306 -8.39 31.16 12.79
C SER A 306 -7.64 31.45 14.10
N ILE A 307 -7.33 30.41 14.89
CA ILE A 307 -6.56 30.53 16.14
C ILE A 307 -5.12 30.93 15.83
N VAL A 308 -4.47 30.26 14.86
CA VAL A 308 -3.10 30.61 14.42
C VAL A 308 -3.06 32.05 13.91
N ALA A 309 -4.02 32.44 13.07
CA ALA A 309 -4.13 33.81 12.58
C ALA A 309 -4.30 34.81 13.72
N MET A 310 -5.13 34.51 14.73
CA MET A 310 -5.29 35.35 15.92
C MET A 310 -3.97 35.49 16.70
N ILE A 311 -3.22 34.40 16.91
CA ILE A 311 -1.92 34.43 17.60
C ILE A 311 -0.92 35.29 16.82
N MET A 312 -0.85 35.11 15.50
CA MET A 312 0.04 35.89 14.62
C MET A 312 -0.34 37.37 14.59
N LEU A 313 -1.63 37.68 14.41
CA LEU A 313 -2.14 39.05 14.41
C LEU A 313 -1.94 39.72 15.77
N ARG A 314 -2.15 39.00 16.88
CA ARG A 314 -1.90 39.51 18.23
C ARG A 314 -0.41 39.81 18.43
N THR A 315 0.48 38.96 17.93
CA THR A 315 1.93 39.18 17.97
C THR A 315 2.32 40.42 17.19
N ILE A 316 1.88 40.52 15.93
CA ILE A 316 2.16 41.66 15.04
C ILE A 316 1.60 42.96 15.62
N ARG A 317 0.33 42.98 16.05
CA ARG A 317 -0.31 44.18 16.61
C ARG A 317 0.32 44.62 17.92
N ARG A 318 0.66 43.67 18.81
CA ARG A 318 1.35 43.99 20.07
C ARG A 318 2.75 44.55 19.81
N ASP A 319 3.45 44.04 18.82
CA ASP A 319 4.75 44.58 18.43
C ASP A 319 4.60 45.97 17.76
N LEU A 320 3.61 46.18 16.89
CA LEU A 320 3.38 47.48 16.22
C LEU A 320 3.01 48.59 17.22
N ALA A 321 2.09 48.29 18.15
CA ALA A 321 1.68 49.23 19.20
C ALA A 321 2.82 49.59 20.16
N ARG A 322 3.76 48.65 20.40
CA ARG A 322 4.96 48.91 21.20
C ARG A 322 5.93 49.86 20.48
N TYR A 323 6.07 49.75 19.16
CA TYR A 323 6.89 50.66 18.34
C TYR A 323 6.31 52.08 18.28
N GLU A 324 4.99 52.20 18.13
CA GLU A 324 4.31 53.51 18.14
C GLU A 324 4.43 54.21 19.51
N GLY A 325 4.37 53.46 20.61
CA GLY A 325 4.60 54.00 21.96
C GLY A 325 6.03 54.51 22.19
N ILE A 326 7.04 53.80 21.69
CA ILE A 326 8.46 54.18 21.83
C ILE A 326 8.82 55.42 21.00
N LEU A 327 8.20 55.62 19.84
CA LEU A 327 8.42 56.81 19.01
C LEU A 327 7.62 58.03 19.47
N GLY A 328 6.49 57.82 20.17
CA GLY A 328 5.62 58.88 20.66
C GLY A 328 6.08 59.56 21.96
N GLU A 329 6.82 58.85 22.81
CA GLU A 329 7.32 59.39 24.09
C GLU A 329 8.84 59.53 24.06
N ALA A 330 9.31 60.76 23.86
CA ALA A 330 10.72 61.10 24.02
C ALA A 330 11.20 60.81 25.45
N GLY A 331 11.96 59.72 25.63
CA GLY A 331 12.95 59.62 26.70
C GLY A 331 12.65 58.71 27.92
N ALA A 332 11.71 57.77 27.87
CA ALA A 332 11.58 56.78 28.94
C ALA A 332 12.47 55.55 28.68
N LYS A 333 13.74 55.60 29.13
CA LYS A 333 14.52 54.40 29.45
C LYS A 333 13.90 53.80 30.72
N ASP A 334 12.88 52.96 30.56
CA ASP A 334 12.44 52.07 31.63
C ASP A 334 12.76 50.62 31.26
N ASP A 335 13.34 49.92 32.23
CA ASP A 335 13.64 48.49 32.27
C ASP A 335 12.35 47.67 32.13
N VAL A 336 11.77 47.62 30.93
CA VAL A 336 10.63 46.74 30.66
C VAL A 336 11.16 45.32 30.53
N GLU A 337 11.08 44.55 31.62
CA GLU A 337 11.28 43.10 31.63
C GLU A 337 10.69 42.48 30.36
N GLU A 338 11.55 41.99 29.45
CA GLU A 338 11.13 41.39 28.20
C GLU A 338 10.48 40.01 28.43
N SER A 339 9.38 39.91 29.17
CA SER A 339 8.73 38.62 29.45
C SER A 339 8.33 37.89 28.15
N GLY A 340 8.76 36.62 28.02
CA GLY A 340 8.32 35.68 26.98
C GLY A 340 9.39 35.28 25.96
N TRP A 341 8.96 34.89 24.75
CA TRP A 341 9.80 34.29 23.71
C TRP A 341 10.99 35.14 23.25
N LYS A 342 11.01 36.45 23.50
CA LYS A 342 12.14 37.33 23.14
C LYS A 342 13.38 37.08 24.01
N MET A 343 13.18 36.69 25.27
CA MET A 343 14.24 36.40 26.24
C MET A 343 15.12 35.19 25.89
N VAL A 344 14.61 34.31 25.02
CA VAL A 344 15.36 33.15 24.53
C VAL A 344 16.05 33.39 23.20
N SER A 345 16.03 34.62 22.67
CA SER A 345 16.70 35.00 21.41
C SER A 345 18.17 34.61 21.36
N GLY A 346 18.88 34.69 22.48
CA GLY A 346 20.28 34.31 22.61
C GLY A 346 20.54 32.80 22.67
N ASP A 347 19.54 31.94 22.82
CA ASP A 347 19.75 30.48 22.97
C ASP A 347 18.91 29.62 21.99
N VAL A 348 17.96 30.23 21.27
CA VAL A 348 17.00 29.52 20.41
C VAL A 348 17.62 28.74 19.24
N PHE A 349 18.76 29.18 18.70
CA PHE A 349 19.47 28.51 17.61
C PHE A 349 20.67 27.66 18.08
N ARG A 350 20.76 27.37 19.38
CA ARG A 350 21.79 26.46 19.90
C ARG A 350 21.62 25.07 19.26
N PRO A 351 22.71 24.41 18.82
CA PRO A 351 22.62 23.09 18.20
C PRO A 351 21.97 22.08 19.15
N PRO A 352 21.03 21.25 18.67
CA PRO A 352 20.39 20.25 19.50
C PRO A 352 21.36 19.11 19.87
N GLY A 353 21.07 18.44 20.99
CA GLY A 353 21.73 17.18 21.32
C GLY A 353 21.52 16.15 20.21
N ASN A 354 22.54 15.36 19.87
CA ASN A 354 22.49 14.33 18.82
C ASN A 354 21.94 14.84 17.46
N ALA A 355 22.46 15.99 16.99
CA ALA A 355 22.06 16.62 15.74
C ALA A 355 22.11 15.68 14.51
N THR A 356 23.06 14.72 14.48
CA THR A 356 23.17 13.75 13.39
C THR A 356 21.89 12.91 13.26
N LEU A 357 21.34 12.40 14.37
CA LEU A 357 20.14 11.58 14.33
C LEU A 357 18.92 12.39 13.86
N LEU A 358 18.81 13.65 14.29
CA LEU A 358 17.75 14.55 13.86
C LEU A 358 17.81 14.75 12.34
N CYS A 359 18.98 15.07 11.78
CA CYS A 359 19.15 15.26 10.33
C CYS A 359 18.79 14.00 9.53
N VAL A 360 19.20 12.82 10.01
CA VAL A 360 18.89 11.52 9.41
C VAL A 360 17.39 11.23 9.41
N GLN A 361 16.71 11.49 10.52
CA GLN A 361 15.26 11.31 10.65
C GLN A 361 14.47 12.28 9.78
N LEU A 362 14.90 13.56 9.72
CA LEU A 362 14.30 14.57 8.85
C LEU A 362 14.45 14.20 7.37
N GLY A 363 15.63 13.76 6.94
CA GLY A 363 15.84 13.29 5.56
C GLY A 363 14.95 12.11 5.21
N SER A 364 14.85 11.12 6.11
CA SER A 364 13.96 9.97 5.94
C SER A 364 12.49 10.39 5.87
N GLY A 365 12.05 11.32 6.72
CA GLY A 365 10.69 11.82 6.71
C GLY A 365 10.35 12.60 5.43
N VAL A 366 11.26 13.43 4.91
CA VAL A 366 11.09 14.11 3.60
C VAL A 366 10.86 13.08 2.49
N GLN A 367 11.67 12.02 2.47
CA GLN A 367 11.53 10.94 1.48
C GLN A 367 10.16 10.27 1.55
N ILE A 368 9.70 9.91 2.75
CA ILE A 368 8.41 9.26 2.99
C ILE A 368 7.24 10.18 2.59
N ILE A 369 7.29 11.46 2.94
CA ILE A 369 6.24 12.44 2.59
C ILE A 369 6.13 12.56 1.08
N LEU A 370 7.26 12.81 0.39
CA LEU A 370 7.27 12.97 -1.05
C LEU A 370 6.82 11.69 -1.77
N SER A 371 7.27 10.51 -1.32
CA SER A 371 6.89 9.24 -1.95
C SER A 371 5.41 8.96 -1.77
N SER A 372 4.87 9.23 -0.57
CA SER A 372 3.45 9.02 -0.27
C SER A 372 2.58 10.00 -1.05
N PHE A 373 2.96 11.28 -1.09
CA PHE A 373 2.24 12.31 -1.84
C PHE A 373 2.17 12.00 -3.33
N ILE A 374 3.31 11.71 -3.96
CA ILE A 374 3.36 11.42 -5.41
C ILE A 374 2.57 10.15 -5.75
N THR A 375 2.70 9.09 -4.94
CA THR A 375 1.96 7.85 -5.17
C THR A 375 0.45 8.07 -5.03
N LEU A 376 0.01 8.74 -3.96
CA LEU A 376 -1.41 9.04 -3.74
C LEU A 376 -1.97 9.97 -4.81
N PHE A 377 -1.17 10.94 -5.30
CA PHE A 377 -1.59 11.82 -6.38
C PHE A 377 -1.86 11.05 -7.68
N PHE A 378 -0.94 10.17 -8.11
CA PHE A 378 -1.17 9.34 -9.29
C PHE A 378 -2.30 8.31 -9.10
N ALA A 379 -2.47 7.77 -7.88
CA ALA A 379 -3.60 6.92 -7.55
C ALA A 379 -4.93 7.68 -7.61
N ALA A 380 -4.98 8.92 -7.11
CA ALA A 380 -6.17 9.78 -7.14
C ALA A 380 -6.56 10.19 -8.57
N LEU A 381 -5.60 10.35 -9.47
CA LEU A 381 -5.85 10.59 -10.91
C LEU A 381 -6.34 9.33 -11.66
N GLY A 382 -6.34 8.15 -11.01
CA GLY A 382 -6.78 6.90 -11.61
C GLY A 382 -5.73 6.17 -12.46
N PHE A 383 -4.46 6.62 -12.44
CA PHE A 383 -3.38 5.94 -13.17
C PHE A 383 -2.95 4.62 -12.52
N LEU A 384 -3.22 4.45 -11.22
CA LEU A 384 -2.98 3.21 -10.50
C LEU A 384 -4.32 2.55 -10.18
N SER A 385 -4.61 1.43 -10.86
CA SER A 385 -5.87 0.72 -10.63
C SER A 385 -5.91 0.14 -9.21
N PRO A 386 -6.99 0.39 -8.44
CA PRO A 386 -7.25 -0.22 -7.14
C PRO A 386 -7.19 -1.76 -7.14
N ALA A 387 -7.49 -2.37 -8.28
CA ALA A 387 -7.49 -3.82 -8.45
C ALA A 387 -6.07 -4.41 -8.45
N SER A 388 -5.09 -3.67 -8.94
CA SER A 388 -3.70 -4.09 -9.02
C SER A 388 -2.91 -3.65 -7.79
N ARG A 389 -3.24 -4.18 -6.61
CA ARG A 389 -2.55 -3.83 -5.33
C ARG A 389 -1.02 -3.92 -5.45
N GLY A 390 -0.50 -4.91 -6.18
CA GLY A 390 0.95 -5.05 -6.43
C GLY A 390 1.55 -3.93 -7.28
N ALA A 391 0.79 -3.33 -8.21
CA ALA A 391 1.25 -2.17 -8.98
C ALA A 391 1.38 -0.92 -8.09
N LEU A 392 0.42 -0.71 -7.17
CA LEU A 392 0.51 0.36 -6.17
C LEU A 392 1.77 0.21 -5.31
N LEU A 393 2.03 -1.00 -4.78
CA LEU A 393 3.23 -1.27 -3.98
C LEU A 393 4.52 -1.08 -4.80
N THR A 394 4.52 -1.51 -6.07
CA THR A 394 5.66 -1.32 -6.98
C THR A 394 5.92 0.17 -7.22
N ALA A 395 4.87 0.96 -7.48
CA ALA A 395 4.97 2.41 -7.67
C ALA A 395 5.52 3.09 -6.41
N MET A 396 5.04 2.71 -5.22
CA MET A 396 5.57 3.22 -3.95
C MET A 396 7.06 2.92 -3.79
N LEU A 397 7.50 1.69 -4.09
CA LEU A 397 8.92 1.30 -4.00
C LEU A 397 9.79 2.09 -4.99
N VAL A 398 9.37 2.21 -6.24
CA VAL A 398 10.11 2.96 -7.26
C VAL A 398 10.21 4.44 -6.88
N MET A 399 9.08 5.06 -6.50
CA MET A 399 9.07 6.46 -6.07
C MET A 399 9.96 6.67 -4.84
N TYR A 400 9.93 5.75 -3.87
CA TYR A 400 10.78 5.82 -2.70
C TYR A 400 12.28 5.76 -3.09
N LEU A 401 12.68 4.86 -3.98
CA LEU A 401 14.07 4.75 -4.45
C LEU A 401 14.56 6.03 -5.15
N LEU A 402 13.74 6.61 -6.03
CA LEU A 402 14.08 7.82 -6.78
C LEU A 402 14.20 9.06 -5.88
N LEU A 403 13.33 9.16 -4.87
CA LEU A 403 13.30 10.30 -3.95
C LEU A 403 14.39 10.25 -2.87
N ALA A 404 15.28 9.25 -2.89
CA ALA A 404 16.47 9.21 -2.04
C ALA A 404 17.36 10.46 -2.20
N LEU A 405 17.36 11.09 -3.38
CA LEU A 405 18.01 12.38 -3.63
C LEU A 405 17.51 13.47 -2.67
N ALA A 406 16.18 13.59 -2.51
CA ALA A 406 15.58 14.60 -1.64
C ALA A 406 15.91 14.34 -0.16
N ALA A 407 15.99 13.06 0.24
CA ALA A 407 16.40 12.64 1.58
C ALA A 407 17.84 13.07 1.90
N GLY A 408 18.77 12.79 0.98
CA GLY A 408 20.17 13.16 1.09
C GLY A 408 20.38 14.67 1.10
N PHE A 409 19.65 15.40 0.25
CA PHE A 409 19.67 16.85 0.24
C PHE A 409 19.19 17.42 1.59
N ALA A 410 18.00 17.03 2.05
CA ALA A 410 17.41 17.58 3.28
C ALA A 410 18.25 17.29 4.53
N SER A 411 18.78 16.06 4.66
CA SER A 411 19.60 15.67 5.81
C SER A 411 20.94 16.42 5.85
N VAL A 412 21.66 16.51 4.73
CA VAL A 412 22.95 17.23 4.66
C VAL A 412 22.76 18.74 4.75
N TRP A 413 21.69 19.28 4.17
CA TRP A 413 21.36 20.70 4.28
C TRP A 413 21.10 21.10 5.74
N MET A 414 20.28 20.33 6.46
CA MET A 414 20.05 20.57 7.89
C MET A 414 21.32 20.38 8.73
N TRP A 415 22.18 19.43 8.39
CA TRP A 415 23.48 19.25 9.05
C TRP A 415 24.36 20.49 8.92
N GLY A 416 24.47 21.04 7.70
CA GLY A 416 25.21 22.27 7.43
C GLY A 416 24.66 23.47 8.20
N LEU A 417 23.33 23.61 8.29
CA LEU A 417 22.70 24.67 9.06
C LEU A 417 22.98 24.55 10.56
N ILE A 418 22.84 23.35 11.14
CA ILE A 418 23.00 23.11 12.57
C ILE A 418 24.45 23.29 13.01
N ASN A 419 25.41 22.67 12.31
CA ASN A 419 26.83 22.70 12.70
C ASN A 419 27.61 23.86 12.13
N ARG A 420 26.98 24.68 11.28
CA ARG A 420 27.63 25.81 10.59
C ARG A 420 28.79 25.39 9.68
N SER A 421 28.91 24.10 9.37
CA SER A 421 29.89 23.51 8.46
C SER A 421 29.31 22.24 7.84
N TYR A 422 29.72 21.92 6.62
CA TYR A 422 29.40 20.65 5.96
C TYR A 422 30.42 19.54 6.29
N ASP A 423 31.34 19.75 7.23
CA ASP A 423 32.29 18.71 7.64
C ASP A 423 31.56 17.44 8.12
N GLY A 424 32.00 16.28 7.64
CA GLY A 424 31.37 15.00 7.97
C GLY A 424 30.02 14.71 7.28
N TRP A 425 29.61 15.50 6.28
CA TRP A 425 28.35 15.31 5.56
C TRP A 425 28.16 13.90 4.98
N SER A 426 29.23 13.26 4.54
CA SER A 426 29.19 11.91 3.95
C SER A 426 28.71 10.86 4.95
N GLY A 427 29.07 11.00 6.23
CA GLY A 427 28.59 10.14 7.31
C GLY A 427 27.09 10.32 7.58
N VAL A 428 26.57 11.55 7.44
CA VAL A 428 25.14 11.85 7.56
C VAL A 428 24.36 11.24 6.39
N ALA A 429 24.85 11.42 5.16
CA ALA A 429 24.23 10.87 3.95
C ALA A 429 24.13 9.34 3.99
N TRP A 430 25.23 8.65 4.38
CA TRP A 430 25.23 7.20 4.58
C TRP A 430 24.19 6.76 5.61
N ARG A 431 24.18 7.40 6.79
CA ARG A 431 23.21 7.07 7.85
C ARG A 431 21.77 7.34 7.39
N CYS A 432 21.52 8.42 6.66
CA CYS A 432 20.20 8.71 6.07
C CYS A 432 19.75 7.62 5.09
N ALA A 433 20.64 7.20 4.19
CA ALA A 433 20.34 6.15 3.22
C ALA A 433 20.09 4.78 3.87
N ALA A 434 20.70 4.53 5.04
CA ALA A 434 20.60 3.26 5.74
C ALA A 434 19.53 3.19 6.83
N TYR A 435 19.06 4.33 7.35
CA TYR A 435 18.22 4.39 8.54
C TYR A 435 16.87 3.70 8.36
N PHE A 436 15.99 4.28 7.52
CA PHE A 436 14.67 3.72 7.29
C PHE A 436 14.73 2.38 6.54
N PRO A 437 15.40 2.27 5.38
CA PRO A 437 15.41 1.01 4.62
C PRO A 437 16.10 -0.14 5.35
N GLY A 438 17.17 0.14 6.12
CA GLY A 438 17.90 -0.89 6.85
C GLY A 438 17.09 -1.50 7.98
N ILE A 439 16.40 -0.68 8.77
CA ILE A 439 15.51 -1.18 9.84
C ILE A 439 14.32 -1.93 9.24
N THR A 440 13.69 -1.37 8.20
CA THR A 440 12.57 -2.04 7.50
C THR A 440 13.01 -3.39 6.92
N LEU A 441 14.19 -3.47 6.32
CA LEU A 441 14.74 -4.73 5.80
C LEU A 441 15.04 -5.72 6.93
N GLY A 442 15.52 -5.27 8.08
CA GLY A 442 15.73 -6.12 9.25
C GLY A 442 14.42 -6.75 9.74
N ILE A 443 13.37 -5.95 9.89
CA ILE A 443 12.02 -6.42 10.26
C ILE A 443 11.48 -7.36 9.19
N LEU A 444 11.59 -6.99 7.91
CA LEU A 444 11.13 -7.82 6.79
C LEU A 444 11.88 -9.16 6.74
N SER A 445 13.18 -9.18 7.03
CA SER A 445 13.98 -10.41 7.10
C SER A 445 13.45 -11.35 8.19
N MET A 446 13.15 -10.82 9.38
CA MET A 446 12.59 -11.59 10.48
C MET A 446 11.22 -12.16 10.12
N LEU A 447 10.32 -11.33 9.58
CA LEU A 447 8.99 -11.76 9.14
C LEU A 447 9.07 -12.80 8.03
N ASN A 448 10.01 -12.64 7.09
CA ASN A 448 10.20 -13.58 6.00
C ASN A 448 10.65 -14.96 6.50
N MET A 449 11.48 -15.03 7.54
CA MET A 449 11.85 -16.30 8.18
C MET A 449 10.64 -16.98 8.84
N LEU A 450 9.78 -16.21 9.53
CA LEU A 450 8.55 -16.73 10.13
C LEU A 450 7.58 -17.26 9.07
N LEU A 451 7.36 -16.51 7.99
CA LEU A 451 6.53 -16.91 6.85
C LEU A 451 7.08 -18.15 6.13
N ALA A 452 8.41 -18.24 5.98
CA ALA A 452 9.05 -19.41 5.39
C ALA A 452 8.87 -20.66 6.26
N HIS A 453 8.91 -20.52 7.59
CA HIS A 453 8.70 -21.63 8.52
C HIS A 453 7.28 -22.21 8.46
N THR A 454 6.26 -21.39 8.17
CA THR A 454 4.87 -21.83 8.04
C THR A 454 4.51 -22.36 6.65
N GLY A 455 5.44 -22.34 5.70
CA GLY A 455 5.19 -22.74 4.31
C GLY A 455 4.28 -21.77 3.53
N SER A 456 4.08 -20.55 4.04
CA SER A 456 3.23 -19.55 3.38
C SER A 456 3.82 -19.09 2.05
N SER A 457 2.97 -18.88 1.04
CA SER A 457 3.37 -18.26 -0.24
C SER A 457 3.72 -16.77 -0.10
N GLY A 458 3.41 -16.18 1.06
CA GLY A 458 3.81 -14.85 1.49
C GLY A 458 5.31 -14.74 1.74
N ALA A 459 6.01 -15.87 1.95
CA ALA A 459 7.46 -15.88 2.00
C ALA A 459 8.05 -15.39 0.67
N ILE A 460 8.84 -14.32 0.76
CA ILE A 460 9.53 -13.69 -0.36
C ILE A 460 10.65 -14.64 -0.80
N PRO A 461 10.67 -15.06 -2.08
CA PRO A 461 11.73 -15.90 -2.62
C PRO A 461 13.10 -15.22 -2.46
N LEU A 462 14.14 -16.00 -2.17
CA LEU A 462 15.51 -15.50 -1.94
C LEU A 462 15.99 -14.55 -3.06
N LEU A 463 15.73 -14.90 -4.32
CA LEU A 463 16.12 -14.07 -5.46
C LEU A 463 15.46 -12.68 -5.45
N ALA A 464 14.16 -12.62 -5.14
CA ALA A 464 13.43 -11.36 -5.03
C ALA A 464 13.96 -10.54 -3.84
N PHE A 465 14.28 -11.21 -2.73
CA PHE A 465 14.88 -10.59 -1.57
C PHE A 465 16.25 -9.95 -1.89
N PHE A 466 17.16 -10.68 -2.55
CA PHE A 466 18.44 -10.14 -3.00
C PHE A 466 18.29 -9.02 -4.03
N SER A 467 17.27 -9.08 -4.90
CA SER A 467 17.00 -8.02 -5.86
C SER A 467 16.62 -6.70 -5.18
N LEU A 468 15.79 -6.74 -4.12
CA LEU A 468 15.44 -5.56 -3.34
C LEU A 468 16.64 -4.94 -2.64
N ILE A 469 17.49 -5.77 -2.03
CA ILE A 469 18.73 -5.32 -1.40
C ILE A 469 19.62 -4.66 -2.46
N SER A 470 19.79 -5.29 -3.62
CA SER A 470 20.60 -4.76 -4.70
C SER A 470 20.09 -3.39 -5.19
N LEU A 471 18.78 -3.22 -5.35
CA LEU A 471 18.18 -1.93 -5.73
C LEU A 471 18.44 -0.85 -4.67
N TRP A 472 18.35 -1.18 -3.38
CA TRP A 472 18.68 -0.25 -2.29
C TRP A 472 20.15 0.21 -2.35
N PHE A 473 21.11 -0.71 -2.48
CA PHE A 473 22.53 -0.37 -2.51
C PHE A 473 22.97 0.33 -3.81
N ILE A 474 22.43 -0.08 -4.96
CA ILE A 474 22.87 0.40 -6.29
C ILE A 474 22.19 1.72 -6.65
N ILE A 475 20.94 1.93 -6.24
CA ILE A 475 20.15 3.11 -6.66
C ILE A 475 20.02 4.10 -5.51
N SER A 476 19.46 3.66 -4.38
CA SER A 476 19.09 4.59 -3.30
C SER A 476 20.30 5.22 -2.62
N ILE A 477 21.38 4.47 -2.36
CA ILE A 477 22.56 5.01 -1.68
C ILE A 477 23.27 6.07 -2.56
N PRO A 478 23.61 5.80 -3.83
CA PRO A 478 24.23 6.82 -4.69
C PRO A 478 23.35 8.06 -4.89
N LEU A 479 22.03 7.89 -5.03
CA LEU A 479 21.10 9.03 -5.13
C LEU A 479 21.08 9.87 -3.85
N CYS A 480 21.12 9.25 -2.67
CA CYS A 480 21.22 9.97 -1.41
C CYS A 480 22.53 10.78 -1.33
N PHE A 481 23.66 10.19 -1.73
CA PHE A 481 24.95 10.89 -1.78
C PHE A 481 24.94 12.05 -2.78
N SER A 482 24.36 11.88 -3.97
CA SER A 482 24.27 12.97 -4.94
C SER A 482 23.42 14.13 -4.41
N GLY A 483 22.30 13.84 -3.73
CA GLY A 483 21.51 14.84 -3.02
C GLY A 483 22.33 15.59 -1.96
N GLY A 484 23.14 14.85 -1.19
CA GLY A 484 24.07 15.43 -0.23
C GLY A 484 25.11 16.36 -0.86
N ILE A 485 25.70 15.98 -1.99
CA ILE A 485 26.65 16.83 -2.75
C ILE A 485 25.96 18.11 -3.26
N VAL A 486 24.69 18.04 -3.66
CA VAL A 486 23.93 19.24 -4.04
C VAL A 486 23.73 20.16 -2.84
N ALA A 487 23.48 19.59 -1.65
CA ALA A 487 23.30 20.36 -0.43
C ALA A 487 24.58 21.07 0.04
N THR A 488 25.77 20.45 -0.11
CA THR A 488 27.04 21.10 0.29
C THR A 488 27.42 22.30 -0.56
N LYS A 489 26.82 22.44 -1.75
CA LYS A 489 26.98 23.61 -2.62
C LYS A 489 26.08 24.78 -2.23
N GLN A 490 25.15 24.59 -1.29
CA GLN A 490 24.26 25.65 -0.83
C GLN A 490 24.97 26.54 0.19
N GLU A 491 24.64 27.83 0.19
CA GLU A 491 25.16 28.75 1.20
C GLU A 491 24.53 28.49 2.57
N ILE A 492 25.37 28.48 3.61
CA ILE A 492 24.92 28.30 5.00
C ILE A 492 24.35 29.63 5.51
N LYS A 493 23.02 29.77 5.39
CA LYS A 493 22.31 30.97 5.86
C LYS A 493 22.63 31.29 7.32
N ALA A 494 22.94 32.55 7.63
CA ALA A 494 23.19 33.00 9.00
C ALA A 494 21.94 32.86 9.88
N TYR A 495 22.13 32.58 11.17
CA TYR A 495 21.02 32.63 12.12
C TYR A 495 20.61 34.09 12.39
N PRO A 496 19.31 34.36 12.59
CA PRO A 496 18.81 35.70 12.90
C PRO A 496 19.43 36.34 14.14
N THR A 497 19.75 35.52 15.14
CA THR A 497 20.27 35.98 16.43
C THR A 497 21.59 35.30 16.75
N ARG A 498 22.46 36.01 17.47
CA ARG A 498 23.72 35.46 17.96
C ARG A 498 23.47 34.59 19.18
N THR A 499 24.09 33.42 19.21
CA THR A 499 23.99 32.51 20.36
C THR A 499 24.91 32.93 21.50
N ASN A 500 24.39 32.95 22.72
CA ASN A 500 25.13 33.20 23.95
C ASN A 500 26.09 32.03 24.25
N GLN A 501 27.20 32.32 24.94
CA GLN A 501 28.16 31.27 25.32
C GLN A 501 27.61 30.34 26.40
N ILE A 502 26.95 30.92 27.41
CA ILE A 502 26.39 30.19 28.55
C ILE A 502 24.89 29.95 28.26
N PRO A 503 24.41 28.69 28.35
CA PRO A 503 23.00 28.40 28.18
C PRO A 503 22.17 29.01 29.33
N ARG A 504 21.10 29.73 28.99
CA ARG A 504 20.13 30.21 29.98
C ARG A 504 19.45 29.05 30.72
N HIS A 505 19.16 29.27 32.00
CA HIS A 505 18.36 28.35 32.80
C HIS A 505 16.89 28.37 32.37
N ILE A 506 16.28 27.20 32.16
CA ILE A 506 14.88 27.07 31.76
C ILE A 506 14.01 27.07 33.03
N PRO A 507 13.07 28.01 33.19
CA PRO A 507 12.18 28.03 34.35
C PRO A 507 11.23 26.82 34.35
N GLN A 508 10.67 26.49 35.52
CA GLN A 508 9.66 25.43 35.58
C GLN A 508 8.42 25.84 34.78
N PRO A 509 7.99 25.03 33.79
CA PRO A 509 6.87 25.40 32.94
C PRO A 509 5.55 25.29 33.70
N HIS A 510 4.61 26.18 33.38
CA HIS A 510 3.21 25.98 33.75
C HIS A 510 2.66 24.68 33.12
N TRP A 511 1.62 24.10 33.73
CA TRP A 511 1.07 22.81 33.32
C TRP A 511 0.74 22.72 31.82
N ALA A 512 0.16 23.79 31.23
CA ALA A 512 -0.22 23.84 29.82
C ALA A 512 0.98 23.90 28.87
N SER A 513 2.13 24.40 29.34
CA SER A 513 3.38 24.47 28.59
C SER A 513 4.29 23.27 28.85
N HIS A 514 3.86 22.32 29.69
CA HIS A 514 4.65 21.14 30.01
C HIS A 514 4.89 20.29 28.75
N PRO A 515 6.13 19.82 28.48
CA PRO A 515 6.46 19.15 27.23
C PRO A 515 5.61 17.91 26.93
N ALA A 516 5.28 17.13 27.97
CA ALA A 516 4.44 15.94 27.83
C ALA A 516 2.98 16.28 27.48
N VAL A 517 2.44 17.37 28.05
CA VAL A 517 1.07 17.82 27.76
C VAL A 517 0.98 18.29 26.32
N LEU A 518 1.95 19.09 25.86
CA LEU A 518 2.01 19.53 24.46
C LEU A 518 2.24 18.36 23.49
N TYR A 519 3.03 17.35 23.86
CA TYR A 519 3.23 16.15 23.05
C TYR A 519 1.92 15.39 22.83
N LEU A 520 1.19 15.09 23.91
CA LEU A 520 -0.09 14.39 23.82
C LEU A 520 -1.12 15.24 23.07
N ALA A 521 -1.30 16.51 23.45
CA ALA A 521 -2.29 17.39 22.82
C ALA A 521 -2.06 17.57 21.31
N ALA A 522 -0.80 17.61 20.85
CA ALA A 522 -0.48 17.90 19.45
C ALA A 522 -1.02 16.83 18.47
N GLY A 523 -1.09 15.57 18.89
CA GLY A 523 -1.45 14.45 18.01
C GLY A 523 -2.96 14.22 17.89
N LEU A 524 -3.75 14.79 18.80
CA LEU A 524 -5.18 14.51 18.92
C LEU A 524 -5.99 15.04 17.74
N LEU A 525 -5.75 16.29 17.32
CA LEU A 525 -6.49 16.91 16.21
C LEU A 525 -6.13 16.29 14.84
N PRO A 526 -4.84 16.10 14.49
CA PRO A 526 -4.47 15.37 13.27
C PRO A 526 -5.05 13.95 13.25
N PHE A 527 -5.03 13.23 14.37
CA PHE A 527 -5.63 11.89 14.46
C PHE A 527 -7.14 11.91 14.23
N GLY A 528 -7.86 12.84 14.86
CA GLY A 528 -9.31 12.99 14.66
C GLY A 528 -9.73 13.33 13.22
N THR A 529 -8.79 13.80 12.40
CA THR A 529 -9.01 14.08 10.98
C THR A 529 -8.91 12.80 10.13
N ILE A 530 -7.98 11.91 10.47
CA ILE A 530 -7.70 10.71 9.68
C ILE A 530 -8.43 9.45 10.17
N PHE A 531 -8.99 9.43 11.40
CA PHE A 531 -9.47 8.19 12.03
C PHE A 531 -10.50 7.41 11.19
N VAL A 532 -11.40 8.10 10.47
CA VAL A 532 -12.41 7.45 9.63
C VAL A 532 -11.76 6.78 8.44
N GLU A 533 -10.88 7.47 7.72
CA GLU A 533 -10.16 6.90 6.58
C GLU A 533 -9.20 5.78 7.01
N LEU A 534 -8.61 5.92 8.20
CA LEU A 534 -7.79 4.87 8.80
C LEU A 534 -8.60 3.58 9.01
N TYR A 535 -9.85 3.65 9.49
CA TYR A 535 -10.71 2.47 9.62
C TYR A 535 -10.87 1.75 8.28
N PHE A 536 -11.26 2.47 7.23
CA PHE A 536 -11.47 1.88 5.91
C PHE A 536 -10.17 1.34 5.28
N ALA A 537 -9.05 2.04 5.48
CA ALA A 537 -7.75 1.57 5.02
C ALA A 537 -7.36 0.25 5.73
N MET A 538 -7.55 0.17 7.05
CA MET A 538 -7.25 -1.03 7.84
C MET A 538 -8.17 -2.20 7.45
N THR A 539 -9.46 -1.96 7.29
CA THR A 539 -10.43 -2.96 6.80
C THR A 539 -10.06 -3.48 5.41
N SER A 540 -9.59 -2.62 4.51
CA SER A 540 -9.16 -3.07 3.18
C SER A 540 -7.86 -3.90 3.18
N ILE A 541 -6.91 -3.53 4.03
CA ILE A 541 -5.63 -4.23 4.16
C ILE A 541 -5.83 -5.59 4.84
N TRP A 542 -6.58 -5.64 5.94
CA TRP A 542 -6.66 -6.80 6.85
C TRP A 542 -7.95 -7.61 6.80
N GLN A 543 -8.99 -7.17 6.08
CA GLN A 543 -10.19 -8.00 5.84
C GLN A 543 -10.41 -8.26 4.35
N GLY A 544 -9.53 -7.75 3.48
CA GLY A 544 -9.55 -8.06 2.05
C GLY A 544 -10.59 -7.30 1.22
N TYR A 545 -11.34 -6.36 1.80
CA TYR A 545 -12.25 -5.47 1.06
C TYR A 545 -11.49 -4.55 0.08
N PHE A 546 -12.13 -4.11 -1.01
CA PHE A 546 -11.52 -3.17 -1.97
C PHE A 546 -11.62 -1.72 -1.48
N TYR A 547 -10.47 -1.05 -1.27
CA TYR A 547 -10.44 0.39 -1.05
C TYR A 547 -10.40 1.14 -2.38
N TYR A 548 -11.49 1.81 -2.74
CA TYR A 548 -11.58 2.56 -3.99
C TYR A 548 -11.24 4.06 -3.84
N ILE A 549 -11.22 4.56 -2.61
CA ILE A 549 -11.44 5.97 -2.33
C ILE A 549 -10.09 6.71 -2.16
N PHE A 550 -9.14 6.48 -3.09
CA PHE A 550 -7.81 7.11 -3.05
C PHE A 550 -7.87 8.64 -3.13
N GLY A 551 -8.85 9.18 -3.86
CA GLY A 551 -9.07 10.63 -3.91
C GLY A 551 -9.41 11.23 -2.55
N PHE A 552 -10.25 10.56 -1.74
CA PHE A 552 -10.58 11.05 -0.40
C PHE A 552 -9.39 10.85 0.54
N CYS A 553 -8.68 9.72 0.46
CA CYS A 553 -7.43 9.51 1.20
C CYS A 553 -6.41 10.63 0.94
N PHE A 554 -6.26 11.06 -0.31
CA PHE A 554 -5.37 12.16 -0.69
C PHE A 554 -5.81 13.50 -0.08
N VAL A 555 -7.10 13.85 -0.16
CA VAL A 555 -7.64 15.09 0.43
C VAL A 555 -7.50 15.09 1.95
N VAL A 556 -7.90 14.02 2.62
CA VAL A 556 -7.79 13.89 4.08
C VAL A 556 -6.33 13.94 4.51
N GLY A 557 -5.43 13.24 3.81
CA GLY A 557 -4.00 13.31 4.07
C GLY A 557 -3.42 14.73 3.95
N ALA A 558 -3.84 15.49 2.93
CA ALA A 558 -3.44 16.90 2.78
C ALA A 558 -3.96 17.78 3.93
N LEU A 559 -5.21 17.60 4.36
CA LEU A 559 -5.79 18.31 5.51
C LEU A 559 -5.03 17.95 6.80
N THR A 560 -4.69 16.68 7.02
CA THR A 560 -3.89 16.24 8.17
C THR A 560 -2.52 16.90 8.20
N VAL A 561 -1.84 17.04 7.06
CA VAL A 561 -0.57 17.77 6.97
C VAL A 561 -0.75 19.24 7.36
N LEU A 562 -1.80 19.90 6.88
CA LEU A 562 -2.09 21.30 7.23
C LEU A 562 -2.32 21.49 8.73
N ILE A 563 -3.15 20.64 9.35
CA ILE A 563 -3.41 20.69 10.80
C ILE A 563 -2.11 20.45 11.57
N THR A 564 -1.27 19.52 11.11
CA THR A 564 0.02 19.22 11.75
C THR A 564 0.95 20.44 11.73
N VAL A 565 0.99 21.19 10.62
CA VAL A 565 1.74 22.46 10.50
C VAL A 565 1.22 23.49 11.51
N GLU A 566 -0.09 23.70 11.56
CA GLU A 566 -0.72 24.69 12.45
C GLU A 566 -0.48 24.36 13.93
N VAL A 567 -0.74 23.13 14.34
CA VAL A 567 -0.52 22.66 15.71
C VAL A 567 0.95 22.77 16.09
N ALA A 568 1.89 22.42 15.19
CA ALA A 568 3.32 22.54 15.45
C ALA A 568 3.73 24.00 15.71
N ILE A 569 3.21 24.96 14.94
CA ILE A 569 3.45 26.40 15.14
C ILE A 569 2.92 26.85 16.50
N VAL A 570 1.67 26.52 16.82
CA VAL A 570 1.04 26.91 18.10
C VAL A 570 1.83 26.34 19.29
N CYS A 571 2.13 25.04 19.29
CA CYS A 571 2.85 24.42 20.39
C CYS A 571 4.29 24.97 20.52
N THR A 572 4.93 25.32 19.40
CA THR A 572 6.26 25.94 19.43
C THR A 572 6.20 27.34 20.01
N TYR A 573 5.19 28.13 19.64
CA TYR A 573 4.98 29.45 20.22
C TYR A 573 4.72 29.38 21.74
N VAL A 574 3.82 28.50 22.18
CA VAL A 574 3.54 28.30 23.62
C VAL A 574 4.79 27.87 24.38
N GLN A 575 5.61 26.99 23.80
CA GLN A 575 6.89 26.60 24.40
C GLN A 575 7.86 27.78 24.53
N LEU A 576 8.04 28.57 23.48
CA LEU A 576 8.94 29.72 23.50
C LEU A 576 8.46 30.80 24.48
N CYS A 577 7.15 31.01 24.60
CA CYS A 577 6.55 31.87 25.61
C CYS A 577 6.82 31.40 27.05
N ALA A 578 7.06 30.10 27.26
CA ALA A 578 7.47 29.54 28.55
C ALA A 578 9.00 29.57 28.76
N GLU A 579 9.73 30.37 27.97
CA GLU A 579 11.19 30.52 28.02
C GLU A 579 11.98 29.24 27.78
N ASP A 580 11.38 28.26 27.11
CA ASP A 580 12.04 27.00 26.78
C ASP A 580 12.52 27.00 25.32
N TYR A 581 13.84 27.11 25.14
CA TYR A 581 14.49 27.14 23.83
C TYR A 581 14.80 25.76 23.23
N LEU A 582 14.48 24.65 23.91
CA LEU A 582 14.78 23.29 23.44
C LEU A 582 13.72 22.77 22.47
N TRP A 583 13.40 23.55 21.43
CA TRP A 583 12.31 23.28 20.50
C TRP A 583 12.68 22.29 19.38
N TRP A 584 13.96 22.10 19.05
CA TRP A 584 14.41 21.24 17.95
C TRP A 584 13.82 19.83 17.98
N TRP A 585 14.15 19.03 19.00
CA TRP A 585 13.59 17.68 19.14
C TRP A 585 12.11 17.68 19.52
N ARG A 586 11.69 18.64 20.34
CA ARG A 586 10.31 18.68 20.83
C ARG A 586 9.32 18.99 19.70
N SER A 587 9.67 19.84 18.74
CA SER A 587 8.85 20.08 17.55
C SER A 587 8.71 18.82 16.69
N PHE A 588 9.81 18.07 16.50
CA PHE A 588 9.77 16.80 15.81
C PHE A 588 8.88 15.77 16.52
N HIS A 589 9.06 15.57 17.83
CA HIS A 589 8.23 14.66 18.62
C HIS A 589 6.75 15.07 18.62
N ARG A 590 6.44 16.36 18.74
CA ARG A 590 5.07 16.88 18.69
C ARG A 590 4.40 16.63 17.33
N GLY A 591 5.13 16.84 16.23
CA GLY A 591 4.60 16.50 14.90
C GLY A 591 4.33 14.99 14.77
N GLY A 592 5.21 14.14 15.31
CA GLY A 592 5.08 12.70 15.25
C GLY A 592 4.04 12.09 16.20
N SER A 593 3.50 12.83 17.17
CA SER A 593 2.68 12.27 18.25
C SER A 593 1.35 11.67 17.78
N MET A 594 0.88 12.01 16.56
CA MET A 594 -0.26 11.35 15.91
C MET A 594 -0.08 9.82 15.81
N ALA A 595 1.16 9.35 15.64
CA ALA A 595 1.47 7.92 15.57
C ALA A 595 1.12 7.17 16.86
N LEU A 596 1.18 7.84 18.03
CA LEU A 596 0.76 7.22 19.30
C LEU A 596 -0.74 6.87 19.28
N TYR A 597 -1.57 7.81 18.85
CA TYR A 597 -3.02 7.63 18.77
C TYR A 597 -3.40 6.57 17.73
N MET A 598 -2.75 6.58 16.57
CA MET A 598 -2.92 5.54 15.57
C MET A 598 -2.46 4.17 16.08
N GLY A 599 -1.42 4.12 16.90
CA GLY A 599 -0.98 2.89 17.57
C GLY A 599 -2.03 2.33 18.52
N LEU A 600 -2.58 3.16 19.41
CA LEU A 600 -3.68 2.78 20.30
C LEU A 600 -4.90 2.30 19.53
N TYR A 601 -5.26 3.01 18.46
CA TYR A 601 -6.34 2.61 17.56
C TYR A 601 -6.07 1.26 16.90
N SER A 602 -4.85 1.02 16.41
CA SER A 602 -4.48 -0.25 15.77
C SER A 602 -4.55 -1.45 16.72
N VAL A 603 -4.24 -1.26 18.01
CA VAL A 603 -4.41 -2.30 19.05
C VAL A 603 -5.90 -2.53 19.32
N GLY A 604 -6.70 -1.46 19.41
CA GLY A 604 -8.16 -1.57 19.53
C GLY A 604 -8.80 -2.29 18.34
N PHE A 605 -8.32 -2.04 17.11
CA PHE A 605 -8.76 -2.71 15.89
C PHE A 605 -8.42 -4.21 15.92
N LEU A 606 -7.22 -4.56 16.40
CA LEU A 606 -6.82 -5.96 16.58
C LEU A 606 -7.77 -6.70 17.54
N VAL A 607 -8.09 -6.10 18.68
CA VAL A 607 -8.91 -6.75 19.72
C VAL A 607 -10.39 -6.82 19.34
N ASN A 608 -10.95 -5.76 18.73
CA ASN A 608 -12.39 -5.66 18.50
C ASN A 608 -12.81 -6.14 17.12
N THR A 609 -12.02 -5.85 16.08
CA THR A 609 -12.41 -6.10 14.68
C THR A 609 -11.72 -7.35 14.12
N LEU A 610 -10.48 -7.60 14.49
CA LEU A 610 -9.71 -8.81 14.11
C LEU A 610 -9.70 -9.85 15.24
N HIS A 611 -10.79 -9.98 15.99
CA HIS A 611 -10.88 -10.95 17.09
C HIS A 611 -10.78 -12.41 16.62
N SER A 612 -11.12 -12.68 15.36
CA SER A 612 -10.96 -14.00 14.71
C SER A 612 -9.53 -14.25 14.22
N LEU A 613 -8.60 -13.28 14.35
CA LEU A 613 -7.23 -13.46 13.91
C LEU A 613 -6.53 -14.54 14.76
N SER A 614 -6.37 -15.73 14.17
CA SER A 614 -5.81 -16.90 14.80
C SER A 614 -4.33 -17.08 14.43
N GLY A 615 -3.56 -17.60 15.40
CA GLY A 615 -2.15 -17.91 15.23
C GLY A 615 -1.20 -16.78 15.62
N LEU A 616 -0.12 -17.15 16.33
CA LEU A 616 0.90 -16.21 16.80
C LEU A 616 1.62 -15.49 15.65
N VAL A 617 1.89 -16.20 14.54
CA VAL A 617 2.59 -15.64 13.38
C VAL A 617 1.77 -14.51 12.74
N SER A 618 0.46 -14.69 12.61
CA SER A 618 -0.50 -13.71 12.08
C SER A 618 -0.51 -12.43 12.93
N VAL A 619 -0.57 -12.57 14.25
CA VAL A 619 -0.52 -11.42 15.19
C VAL A 619 0.82 -10.70 15.11
N VAL A 620 1.94 -11.42 15.04
CA VAL A 620 3.27 -10.82 14.89
C VAL A 620 3.40 -10.09 13.56
N LEU A 621 2.89 -10.63 12.47
CA LEU A 621 2.84 -9.97 11.16
C LEU A 621 2.02 -8.67 11.23
N TYR A 622 0.83 -8.74 11.83
CA TYR A 622 -0.02 -7.56 12.03
C TYR A 622 0.70 -6.45 12.80
N LEU A 623 1.21 -6.77 14.00
CA LEU A 623 1.88 -5.80 14.84
C LEU A 623 3.15 -5.24 14.20
N SER A 624 3.89 -6.05 13.44
CA SER A 624 5.12 -5.62 12.78
C SER A 624 4.85 -4.70 11.58
N TYR A 625 3.88 -5.05 10.72
CA TYR A 625 3.49 -4.19 9.60
C TYR A 625 2.85 -2.89 10.10
N MET A 626 1.99 -2.95 11.12
CA MET A 626 1.45 -1.75 11.74
C MET A 626 2.55 -0.92 12.39
N GLY A 627 3.50 -1.54 13.10
CA GLY A 627 4.67 -0.86 13.66
C GLY A 627 5.49 -0.10 12.61
N LEU A 628 5.70 -0.69 11.44
CA LEU A 628 6.37 -0.02 10.31
C LEU A 628 5.58 1.18 9.79
N VAL A 629 4.26 1.05 9.65
CA VAL A 629 3.38 2.16 9.23
C VAL A 629 3.40 3.30 10.26
N LEU A 630 3.29 2.96 11.55
CA LEU A 630 3.35 3.94 12.65
C LEU A 630 4.69 4.67 12.69
N TRP A 631 5.79 3.94 12.49
CA TRP A 631 7.12 4.53 12.43
C TRP A 631 7.28 5.47 11.22
N ALA A 632 6.79 5.07 10.05
CA ALA A 632 6.80 5.92 8.86
C ALA A 632 5.98 7.20 9.06
N ILE A 633 4.78 7.10 9.65
CA ILE A 633 3.93 8.26 9.97
C ILE A 633 4.59 9.15 11.01
N TYR A 634 5.21 8.58 12.05
CA TYR A 634 5.94 9.32 13.05
C TYR A 634 7.08 10.15 12.44
N LEU A 635 7.88 9.55 11.55
CA LEU A 635 8.95 10.27 10.83
C LEU A 635 8.40 11.34 9.89
N ALA A 636 7.33 11.03 9.14
CA ALA A 636 6.70 11.97 8.22
C ALA A 636 6.10 13.17 8.96
N MET A 637 5.19 12.95 9.90
CA MET A 637 4.51 14.03 10.62
C MET A 637 5.48 14.78 11.54
N GLY A 638 6.47 14.09 12.12
CA GLY A 638 7.55 14.74 12.88
C GLY A 638 8.38 15.68 12.01
N THR A 639 8.66 15.31 10.76
CA THR A 639 9.37 16.15 9.80
C THR A 639 8.55 17.37 9.38
N VAL A 640 7.24 17.20 9.13
CA VAL A 640 6.32 18.31 8.87
C VAL A 640 6.31 19.29 10.05
N GLY A 641 6.13 18.78 11.26
CA GLY A 641 6.11 19.59 12.48
C GLY A 641 7.43 20.33 12.70
N PHE A 642 8.56 19.65 12.51
CA PHE A 642 9.88 20.26 12.63
C PHE A 642 10.10 21.41 11.64
N PHE A 643 9.84 21.20 10.35
CA PHE A 643 10.07 22.25 9.35
C PHE A 643 9.12 23.44 9.54
N ALA A 644 7.86 23.19 9.93
CA ALA A 644 6.93 24.26 10.29
C ALA A 644 7.46 25.10 11.47
N SER A 645 7.89 24.44 12.55
CA SER A 645 8.49 25.08 13.72
C SER A 645 9.80 25.80 13.40
N PHE A 646 10.66 25.22 12.55
CA PHE A 646 11.92 25.81 12.12
C PHE A 646 11.68 27.11 11.33
N LEU A 647 10.80 27.07 10.33
CA LEU A 647 10.46 28.26 9.53
C LEU A 647 9.80 29.35 10.39
N PHE A 648 8.90 28.96 11.29
CA PHE A 648 8.27 29.87 12.24
C PHE A 648 9.30 30.56 13.14
N THR A 649 10.19 29.78 13.75
CA THR A 649 11.24 30.27 14.66
C THR A 649 12.21 31.17 13.91
N TYR A 650 12.63 30.77 12.70
CA TYR A 650 13.49 31.60 11.86
C TYR A 650 12.83 32.95 11.52
N LYS A 651 11.54 32.97 11.19
CA LYS A 651 10.82 34.21 10.86
C LYS A 651 10.58 35.11 12.07
N ILE A 652 10.14 34.55 13.20
CA ILE A 652 9.79 35.36 14.38
C ILE A 652 11.04 36.04 14.97
N PHE A 653 12.18 35.36 15.02
CA PHE A 653 13.44 35.95 15.49
C PHE A 653 14.16 36.79 14.42
N GLY A 654 13.90 36.57 13.13
CA GLY A 654 14.37 37.46 12.04
C GLY A 654 13.62 38.78 11.96
N ALA A 655 12.40 38.85 12.48
CA ALA A 655 11.62 40.09 12.57
C ALA A 655 12.06 40.98 13.75
N VAL A 656 12.73 40.41 14.74
CA VAL A 656 13.35 41.18 15.83
C VAL A 656 14.61 41.84 15.25
N LYS A 657 14.59 43.16 15.08
CA LYS A 657 15.80 43.91 14.72
C LYS A 657 16.84 43.64 15.81
N ALA A 658 17.98 43.07 15.41
CA ALA A 658 19.16 43.08 16.24
C ALA A 658 19.63 44.54 16.30
N ASP A 659 19.58 45.12 17.50
CA ASP A 659 20.29 46.38 17.77
C ASP A 659 21.81 46.23 17.54
#